data_AF-A0A7V3JJE7-F1
#
_entry.id   AF-A0A7V3JJE7-F1
#
_cell.length_a   1.000
_cell.length_b   1.000
_cell.length_c   1.000
_cell.angle_alpha   90.00
_cell.angle_beta   90.00
_cell.angle_gamma   90.00
#
_symmetry.space_group_name_H-M   'P 1'
#
loop_
_entity.id
_entity.type
_entity.pdbx_description
1 polymer ?
#
loop_
_entity_poly.entity_id
_entity_poly.type
_entity_poly.pdbx_seq_one_letter_code
_entity_poly.pdbx_strand_id
1 'polypeptide(L)'
;MPRASCWIKRLALAGVLMATASPAVWGAAAARFAAATFEADITIPIGHACMGGGVADAKEIVDPLWAKGFVLMRLPDEKPEAQAPWFAPIVVIALDWCQCNNDSYDRWRSVLAQAAGTEPRRVMLATVHQHDAPIFDLRAQQLLDQYGLKGWNCDPAFHEQALERTAAALRKALKTPRRVTHIGVGQAEVQRIASNRRVVTPEGRIHWGRGSASGDLYGAPEGQIDPWLKTLSLWDGDRPVLAWSCYAVHPMSYYGQGQVSADFPGMARAWRQRDDPQVFQIYFTGCAGDTTAGKYNTGDPANRPELAKRLYQAMLAAWKATVRHPLEDVAFRCAPLHLPPRDTGNFTLEAMRRILSDPKATRWQRISAALGLSWRERVAAGRPIDVPCVEFNRGQALFAILPAESFVGYQLAAQRLRPEGFVMVAGFGDGAPGYIPTDQCWKEGYQDDYCWVAPMTEGVILNALRQALGAPPAAPPPAHPQKPLEIRQEVIKRELHPDFCWFHPRAAVVPHLGGTTQPGSPPRPPRVLITLQKHLKASDHYSGLYTLWTDDLGATWKGPTEIPELGWVPQPDGSTLAVADVTPSYHPPTGKVLAIGCSVYYGSHGEQLHDRPRFSQTAYAVYDPRTDRWSRWAILELPPDEKFNLARNGCGQWLVEEDGRLLVPIYFAPRVDVPFGVTVLRCVLDGDKLRYLEHGDELHLPVQRGLCEPSLIRFGSRYFLTLRNDLKGYVTAGTDGLHWQPIRPWTFDDGTELGSYNTQQHWVAHRQGLYLCYTRRGANNDHIVRHRAPLFIARVDPEKLHVLRATEQVLIPERGAMLGNFGAAAIDTHEAWVTDAEYYMGTQPHPRGADGTVWLARIRFPSGS
;
A
#
# COMPACT_ATOMS: atom_id res chain seq x y z
N MET A 1 -30.22 43.58 63.76
CA MET A 1 -29.14 42.63 64.08
C MET A 1 -29.26 41.44 63.15
N PRO A 2 -28.17 40.88 62.58
CA PRO A 2 -26.81 41.41 62.36
C PRO A 2 -26.44 41.50 60.85
N ARG A 3 -25.85 42.62 60.37
CA ARG A 3 -24.40 42.91 60.12
C ARG A 3 -24.06 42.80 58.62
N ALA A 4 -23.97 43.93 57.90
CA ALA A 4 -22.74 44.69 57.54
C ALA A 4 -21.98 44.05 56.33
N SER A 5 -21.62 44.73 55.24
CA SER A 5 -20.91 46.03 55.16
C SER A 5 -20.99 46.73 53.77
N CYS A 6 -20.91 48.08 53.78
CA CYS A 6 -20.51 49.07 52.75
C CYS A 6 -19.52 48.57 51.67
N TRP A 7 -19.38 49.15 50.44
CA TRP A 7 -19.03 50.56 50.12
C TRP A 7 -19.35 50.99 48.65
N ILE A 8 -20.13 52.07 48.49
CA ILE A 8 -19.84 53.37 47.81
C ILE A 8 -19.29 53.46 46.33
N LYS A 9 -20.11 54.14 45.49
CA LYS A 9 -19.87 55.14 44.39
C LYS A 9 -19.42 54.70 42.97
N ARG A 10 -20.24 55.01 41.94
CA ARG A 10 -20.23 56.26 41.12
C ARG A 10 -21.29 56.22 39.99
N LEU A 11 -22.04 57.32 39.83
CA LEU A 11 -22.86 57.63 38.64
C LEU A 11 -21.96 57.92 37.43
N ALA A 12 -22.39 57.52 36.23
CA ALA A 12 -22.21 58.32 35.01
C ALA A 12 -23.19 57.87 33.91
N LEU A 13 -23.96 58.84 33.45
CA LEU A 13 -24.85 58.85 32.30
C LEU A 13 -24.03 58.72 31.00
N ALA A 14 -24.42 57.87 30.04
CA ALA A 14 -23.86 57.90 28.69
C ALA A 14 -24.85 57.44 27.61
N GLY A 15 -25.28 58.43 26.82
CA GLY A 15 -25.68 58.41 25.41
C GLY A 15 -26.20 57.13 24.75
N VAL A 16 -27.47 57.18 24.33
CA VAL A 16 -28.03 56.36 23.26
C VAL A 16 -27.42 56.81 21.92
N LEU A 17 -26.54 55.99 21.34
CA LEU A 17 -26.17 56.05 19.93
C LEU A 17 -26.95 54.95 19.20
N MET A 18 -27.97 55.34 18.43
CA MET A 18 -28.55 54.47 17.40
C MET A 18 -27.51 54.27 16.30
N ALA A 19 -26.83 53.14 16.32
CA ALA A 19 -26.08 52.67 15.17
C ALA A 19 -27.08 52.03 14.19
N THR A 20 -27.32 52.71 13.07
CA THR A 20 -27.93 52.12 11.89
C THR A 20 -26.98 51.03 11.36
N ALA A 21 -27.32 49.77 11.64
CA ALA A 21 -26.61 48.64 11.07
C ALA A 21 -26.89 48.60 9.56
N SER A 22 -25.95 49.11 8.76
CA SER A 22 -25.88 48.79 7.34
C SER A 22 -25.79 47.27 7.19
N PRO A 23 -26.54 46.63 6.27
CA PRO A 23 -26.35 45.22 5.99
C PRO A 23 -24.92 45.04 5.49
N ALA A 24 -24.11 44.29 6.24
CA ALA A 24 -22.81 43.86 5.78
C ALA A 24 -23.05 43.03 4.52
N VAL A 25 -22.72 43.60 3.36
CA VAL A 25 -22.59 42.87 2.12
C VAL A 25 -21.46 41.86 2.35
N TRP A 26 -21.83 40.62 2.71
CA TRP A 26 -20.91 39.49 2.66
C TRP A 26 -20.46 39.38 1.22
N GLY A 27 -19.24 39.83 0.93
CA GLY A 27 -18.62 39.65 -0.36
C GLY A 27 -18.64 38.16 -0.69
N ALA A 28 -19.39 37.79 -1.72
CA ALA A 28 -19.43 36.42 -2.21
C ALA A 28 -18.01 36.06 -2.69
N ALA A 29 -17.26 35.35 -1.86
CA ALA A 29 -16.06 34.67 -2.32
C ALA A 29 -16.45 33.83 -3.55
N ALA A 30 -15.75 34.01 -4.66
CA ALA A 30 -16.01 33.26 -5.88
C ALA A 30 -15.95 31.77 -5.56
N ALA A 31 -17.05 31.05 -5.76
CA ALA A 31 -17.11 29.64 -5.41
C ALA A 31 -16.12 28.86 -6.27
N ARG A 32 -15.33 27.99 -5.63
CA ARG A 32 -14.26 27.24 -6.29
C ARG A 32 -14.67 25.85 -6.71
N PHE A 33 -15.86 25.38 -6.30
CA PHE A 33 -16.30 24.00 -6.51
C PHE A 33 -17.71 23.94 -7.11
N ALA A 34 -17.98 22.82 -7.77
CA ALA A 34 -19.29 22.48 -8.29
C ALA A 34 -19.56 20.98 -8.17
N ALA A 35 -20.83 20.60 -8.09
CA ALA A 35 -21.28 19.22 -8.05
C ALA A 35 -22.34 18.96 -9.12
N ALA A 36 -22.27 17.80 -9.78
CA ALA A 36 -23.26 17.32 -10.72
C ALA A 36 -23.86 16.01 -10.19
N THR A 37 -25.17 16.02 -9.87
CA THR A 37 -25.89 14.84 -9.39
C THR A 37 -26.45 14.02 -10.54
N PHE A 38 -26.39 12.70 -10.43
CA PHE A 38 -26.92 11.79 -11.44
C PHE A 38 -27.54 10.55 -10.80
N GLU A 39 -28.52 9.99 -11.48
CA GLU A 39 -29.13 8.71 -11.12
C GLU A 39 -29.49 7.90 -12.36
N ALA A 40 -29.53 6.58 -12.21
CA ALA A 40 -30.00 5.66 -13.23
C ALA A 40 -30.66 4.43 -12.61
N ASP A 41 -31.65 3.89 -13.30
CA ASP A 41 -32.30 2.63 -12.93
C ASP A 41 -31.39 1.45 -13.23
N ILE A 42 -31.09 0.68 -12.19
CA ILE A 42 -30.26 -0.53 -12.19
C ILE A 42 -31.03 -1.75 -11.66
N THR A 43 -32.36 -1.72 -11.74
CA THR A 43 -33.26 -2.80 -11.33
C THR A 43 -33.07 -4.03 -12.21
N ILE A 44 -32.70 -5.15 -11.59
CA ILE A 44 -32.54 -6.42 -12.28
C ILE A 44 -33.89 -6.93 -12.83
N PRO A 45 -33.90 -7.59 -13.99
CA PRO A 45 -35.14 -8.13 -14.56
C PRO A 45 -35.66 -9.35 -13.78
N ILE A 46 -36.95 -9.65 -13.94
CA ILE A 46 -37.55 -10.90 -13.47
C ILE A 46 -36.77 -12.09 -14.03
N GLY A 47 -36.49 -13.07 -13.18
CA GLY A 47 -35.68 -14.26 -13.46
C GLY A 47 -34.19 -14.09 -13.15
N HIS A 48 -33.70 -12.88 -12.87
CA HIS A 48 -32.30 -12.66 -12.48
C HIS A 48 -32.04 -13.13 -11.04
N ALA A 49 -30.82 -13.60 -10.77
CA ALA A 49 -30.39 -14.01 -9.43
C ALA A 49 -30.36 -12.85 -8.41
N CYS A 50 -31.01 -13.04 -7.27
CA CYS A 50 -30.88 -12.19 -6.08
C CYS A 50 -29.83 -12.78 -5.13
N MET A 51 -29.11 -11.94 -4.38
CA MET A 51 -27.96 -12.33 -3.56
C MET A 51 -26.98 -13.23 -4.32
N GLY A 52 -26.80 -12.97 -5.62
CA GLY A 52 -25.96 -13.78 -6.49
C GLY A 52 -26.38 -15.25 -6.60
N GLY A 53 -27.64 -15.60 -6.33
CA GLY A 53 -28.16 -16.97 -6.36
C GLY A 53 -28.23 -17.66 -4.99
N GLY A 54 -27.94 -16.93 -3.90
CA GLY A 54 -28.09 -17.42 -2.52
C GLY A 54 -29.53 -17.41 -2.01
N VAL A 55 -30.42 -16.67 -2.65
CA VAL A 55 -31.87 -16.63 -2.37
C VAL A 55 -32.68 -16.86 -3.65
N ALA A 56 -34.01 -16.82 -3.56
CA ALA A 56 -34.86 -16.98 -4.74
C ALA A 56 -34.55 -15.91 -5.81
N ASP A 57 -34.53 -16.33 -7.08
CA ASP A 57 -34.41 -15.41 -8.21
C ASP A 57 -35.58 -14.40 -8.22
N ALA A 58 -35.39 -13.27 -8.89
CA ALA A 58 -36.38 -12.21 -9.00
C ALA A 58 -37.70 -12.74 -9.59
N LYS A 59 -38.80 -12.61 -8.85
CA LYS A 59 -40.18 -12.97 -9.22
C LYS A 59 -41.08 -11.74 -9.33
N GLU A 60 -40.77 -10.71 -8.55
CA GLU A 60 -41.51 -9.46 -8.47
C GLU A 60 -40.54 -8.30 -8.27
N ILE A 61 -40.90 -7.12 -8.77
CA ILE A 61 -40.23 -5.86 -8.44
C ILE A 61 -41.16 -5.09 -7.50
N VAL A 62 -40.81 -5.04 -6.21
CA VAL A 62 -41.56 -4.31 -5.18
C VAL A 62 -41.24 -2.81 -5.25
N ASP A 63 -39.96 -2.48 -5.39
CA ASP A 63 -39.50 -1.12 -5.61
C ASP A 63 -38.19 -1.10 -6.42
N PRO A 64 -37.97 -0.04 -7.22
CA PRO A 64 -36.82 0.03 -8.13
C PRO A 64 -35.49 0.21 -7.40
N LEU A 65 -34.44 -0.35 -8.00
CA LEU A 65 -33.05 -0.20 -7.56
C LEU A 65 -32.36 0.90 -8.36
N TRP A 66 -31.68 1.81 -7.67
CA TRP A 66 -31.00 2.96 -8.27
C TRP A 66 -29.49 2.93 -8.11
N ALA A 67 -28.77 3.37 -9.14
CA ALA A 67 -27.46 3.97 -9.00
C ALA A 67 -27.66 5.46 -8.72
N LYS A 68 -27.19 5.98 -7.58
CA LYS A 68 -27.29 7.40 -7.23
C LYS A 68 -25.93 7.95 -6.86
N GLY A 69 -25.51 9.04 -7.50
CA GLY A 69 -24.19 9.58 -7.29
C GLY A 69 -24.05 11.06 -7.63
N PHE A 70 -22.86 11.58 -7.39
CA PHE A 70 -22.47 12.91 -7.82
C PHE A 70 -21.00 12.95 -8.25
N VAL A 71 -20.68 13.92 -9.10
CA VAL A 71 -19.31 14.28 -9.45
C VAL A 71 -18.97 15.61 -8.79
N LEU A 72 -17.95 15.63 -7.95
CA LEU A 72 -17.40 16.85 -7.34
C LEU A 72 -16.22 17.34 -8.16
N MET A 73 -16.26 18.62 -8.55
CA MET A 73 -15.32 19.26 -9.45
C MET A 73 -14.87 20.60 -8.90
N ARG A 74 -13.69 21.04 -9.32
CA ARG A 74 -13.21 22.40 -9.12
C ARG A 74 -13.61 23.26 -10.33
N LEU A 75 -14.13 24.46 -10.08
CA LEU A 75 -14.41 25.43 -11.13
C LEU A 75 -13.09 26.07 -11.60
N PRO A 76 -12.94 26.39 -12.90
CA PRO A 76 -11.77 27.09 -13.40
C PRO A 76 -11.58 28.43 -12.66
N ASP A 77 -10.37 28.73 -12.20
CA ASP A 77 -10.06 30.05 -11.65
C ASP A 77 -10.12 31.10 -12.79
N GLU A 78 -10.66 32.31 -12.55
CA GLU A 78 -10.83 33.38 -13.56
C GLU A 78 -9.50 33.94 -14.14
N LYS A 79 -8.34 33.51 -13.63
CA LYS A 79 -7.01 33.91 -14.11
C LYS A 79 -6.28 32.71 -14.71
N PRO A 80 -6.07 32.65 -16.04
CA PRO A 80 -5.44 31.52 -16.73
C PRO A 80 -3.92 31.34 -16.48
N GLU A 81 -3.31 32.07 -15.55
CA GLU A 81 -1.85 32.19 -15.44
C GLU A 81 -1.33 31.71 -14.07
N ALA A 82 -1.43 30.41 -13.84
CA ALA A 82 -0.50 29.63 -13.01
C ALA A 82 -0.95 28.16 -13.10
N GLN A 83 -0.18 27.33 -13.81
CA GLN A 83 -0.39 25.89 -13.89
C GLN A 83 -0.27 25.25 -12.49
N ALA A 84 -1.38 25.11 -11.78
CA ALA A 84 -1.53 24.11 -10.73
C ALA A 84 -1.96 22.80 -11.39
N PRO A 85 -1.28 21.67 -11.17
CA PRO A 85 -1.64 20.40 -11.79
C PRO A 85 -3.01 19.93 -11.25
N TRP A 86 -4.04 20.18 -12.06
CA TRP A 86 -5.37 19.56 -12.18
C TRP A 86 -5.92 18.82 -10.94
N PHE A 87 -6.85 19.44 -10.19
CA PHE A 87 -7.78 18.69 -9.33
C PHE A 87 -8.71 17.84 -10.21
N ALA A 88 -8.38 16.56 -10.39
CA ALA A 88 -9.22 15.64 -11.15
C ALA A 88 -10.55 15.38 -10.41
N PRO A 89 -11.70 15.31 -11.12
CA PRO A 89 -13.01 15.10 -10.52
C PRO A 89 -13.10 13.87 -9.61
N ILE A 90 -13.92 13.94 -8.57
CA ILE A 90 -14.21 12.81 -7.67
C ILE A 90 -15.63 12.35 -7.93
N VAL A 91 -15.83 11.06 -8.18
CA VAL A 91 -17.16 10.46 -8.32
C VAL A 91 -17.51 9.74 -7.04
N VAL A 92 -18.65 10.05 -6.45
CA VAL A 92 -19.19 9.35 -5.27
C VAL A 92 -20.53 8.74 -5.66
N ILE A 93 -20.69 7.43 -5.45
CA ILE A 93 -21.86 6.71 -5.96
C ILE A 93 -22.22 5.53 -5.05
N ALA A 94 -23.52 5.39 -4.78
CA ALA A 94 -24.12 4.22 -4.15
C ALA A 94 -24.95 3.43 -5.17
N LEU A 95 -24.82 2.10 -5.13
CA LEU A 95 -25.68 1.19 -5.90
C LEU A 95 -26.66 0.50 -4.96
N ASP A 96 -27.94 0.51 -5.29
CA ASP A 96 -28.96 -0.31 -4.64
C ASP A 96 -28.83 -1.80 -5.02
N TRP A 97 -27.66 -2.37 -4.81
CA TRP A 97 -27.34 -3.78 -5.03
C TRP A 97 -26.89 -4.45 -3.73
N CYS A 98 -26.85 -5.78 -3.73
CA CYS A 98 -26.27 -6.53 -2.63
C CYS A 98 -24.75 -6.33 -2.61
N GLN A 99 -24.04 -6.70 -3.69
CA GLN A 99 -22.59 -6.49 -3.78
C GLN A 99 -22.15 -6.26 -5.23
N CYS A 100 -21.01 -5.58 -5.39
CA CYS A 100 -20.31 -5.43 -6.66
C CYS A 100 -18.84 -5.81 -6.42
N ASN A 101 -18.38 -6.88 -7.07
CA ASN A 101 -17.16 -7.58 -6.68
C ASN A 101 -16.14 -7.62 -7.82
N ASN A 102 -14.85 -7.60 -7.48
CA ASN A 102 -13.73 -7.88 -8.38
C ASN A 102 -13.85 -7.15 -9.72
N ASP A 103 -13.90 -7.89 -10.83
CA ASP A 103 -13.94 -7.37 -12.18
C ASP A 103 -15.18 -6.50 -12.44
N SER A 104 -16.32 -6.79 -11.80
CA SER A 104 -17.51 -5.92 -11.88
C SER A 104 -17.22 -4.57 -11.24
N TYR A 105 -16.65 -4.57 -10.04
CA TYR A 105 -16.31 -3.35 -9.28
C TYR A 105 -15.33 -2.48 -10.05
N ASP A 106 -14.27 -3.09 -10.59
CA ASP A 106 -13.25 -2.40 -11.38
C ASP A 106 -13.82 -1.90 -12.71
N ARG A 107 -14.74 -2.63 -13.34
CA ARG A 107 -15.45 -2.21 -14.56
C ARG A 107 -16.34 -0.99 -14.32
N TRP A 108 -17.13 -0.98 -13.25
CA TRP A 108 -17.93 0.19 -12.85
C TRP A 108 -17.06 1.44 -12.66
N ARG A 109 -15.98 1.30 -11.89
CA ARG A 109 -15.07 2.42 -11.62
C ARG A 109 -14.39 2.93 -12.87
N SER A 110 -13.96 2.03 -13.76
CA SER A 110 -13.28 2.41 -15.00
C SER A 110 -14.18 3.20 -15.95
N VAL A 111 -15.42 2.74 -16.15
CA VAL A 111 -16.36 3.41 -17.07
C VAL A 111 -16.87 4.73 -16.49
N LEU A 112 -17.16 4.79 -15.19
CA LEU A 112 -17.58 6.05 -14.55
C LEU A 112 -16.43 7.06 -14.50
N ALA A 113 -15.19 6.61 -14.27
CA ALA A 113 -14.02 7.47 -14.30
C ALA A 113 -13.84 8.10 -15.70
N GLN A 114 -13.94 7.28 -16.75
CA GLN A 114 -13.91 7.77 -18.13
C GLN A 114 -15.03 8.76 -18.41
N ALA A 115 -16.26 8.47 -17.97
CA ALA A 115 -17.40 9.36 -18.15
C ALA A 115 -17.24 10.71 -17.42
N ALA A 116 -16.53 10.71 -16.29
CA ALA A 116 -16.26 11.89 -15.47
C ALA A 116 -14.95 12.63 -15.84
N GLY A 117 -14.12 12.08 -16.72
CA GLY A 117 -12.80 12.65 -17.02
C GLY A 117 -11.82 12.55 -15.85
N THR A 118 -11.85 11.43 -15.12
CA THR A 118 -10.97 11.15 -13.96
C THR A 118 -10.39 9.74 -14.05
N GLU A 119 -9.72 9.29 -12.98
CA GLU A 119 -9.10 7.96 -12.87
C GLU A 119 -9.96 7.01 -12.01
N PRO A 120 -9.91 5.68 -12.22
CA PRO A 120 -10.73 4.71 -11.48
C PRO A 120 -10.59 4.84 -9.95
N ARG A 121 -9.39 5.16 -9.46
CA ARG A 121 -9.15 5.34 -8.02
C ARG A 121 -9.98 6.47 -7.39
N ARG A 122 -10.41 7.47 -8.18
CA ARG A 122 -11.25 8.61 -7.75
C ARG A 122 -12.75 8.34 -7.87
N VAL A 123 -13.14 7.12 -8.21
CA VAL A 123 -14.54 6.66 -8.14
C VAL A 123 -14.72 5.90 -6.83
N MET A 124 -15.39 6.58 -5.89
CA MET A 124 -15.81 6.08 -4.59
C MET A 124 -17.16 5.37 -4.76
N LEU A 125 -17.11 4.06 -4.97
CA LEU A 125 -18.28 3.19 -5.20
C LEU A 125 -18.52 2.32 -3.96
N ALA A 126 -19.76 2.28 -3.50
CA ALA A 126 -20.22 1.29 -2.53
C ALA A 126 -21.64 0.81 -2.87
N THR A 127 -22.00 -0.36 -2.35
CA THR A 127 -23.34 -0.92 -2.47
C THR A 127 -24.13 -0.68 -1.17
N VAL A 128 -25.46 -0.61 -1.28
CA VAL A 128 -26.32 -0.46 -0.10
C VAL A 128 -26.43 -1.76 0.68
N HIS A 129 -26.32 -2.92 0.02
CA HIS A 129 -26.18 -4.27 0.59
C HIS A 129 -27.48 -4.99 1.00
N GLN A 130 -28.62 -4.60 0.43
CA GLN A 130 -29.87 -5.35 0.58
C GLN A 130 -29.84 -6.68 -0.19
N HIS A 131 -30.54 -7.70 0.30
CA HIS A 131 -30.39 -9.07 -0.18
C HIS A 131 -31.38 -9.51 -1.26
N ASP A 132 -32.53 -8.84 -1.40
CA ASP A 132 -33.38 -8.95 -2.61
C ASP A 132 -32.86 -8.03 -3.74
N ALA A 133 -31.55 -8.10 -3.98
CA ALA A 133 -30.83 -7.36 -4.99
C ALA A 133 -29.60 -8.20 -5.44
N PRO A 134 -28.96 -7.90 -6.58
CA PRO A 134 -27.94 -8.79 -7.14
C PRO A 134 -26.59 -8.68 -6.42
N ILE A 135 -25.80 -9.76 -6.52
CA ILE A 135 -24.35 -9.72 -6.38
C ILE A 135 -23.78 -9.84 -7.80
N PHE A 136 -22.93 -8.90 -8.21
CA PHE A 136 -22.26 -8.95 -9.50
C PHE A 136 -20.77 -9.29 -9.33
N ASP A 137 -20.36 -10.46 -9.80
CA ASP A 137 -18.95 -10.81 -10.03
C ASP A 137 -18.80 -11.43 -11.44
N LEU A 138 -18.41 -10.60 -12.41
CA LEU A 138 -18.26 -11.01 -13.82
C LEU A 138 -17.31 -12.20 -13.96
N ARG A 139 -16.25 -12.25 -13.15
CA ARG A 139 -15.28 -13.34 -13.23
C ARG A 139 -15.82 -14.62 -12.59
N ALA A 140 -16.53 -14.54 -11.48
CA ALA A 140 -17.21 -15.70 -10.91
C ALA A 140 -18.25 -16.27 -11.88
N GLN A 141 -19.02 -15.42 -12.57
CA GLN A 141 -19.96 -15.89 -13.61
C GLN A 141 -19.23 -16.57 -14.77
N GLN A 142 -18.10 -16.04 -15.24
CA GLN A 142 -17.28 -16.72 -16.26
C GLN A 142 -16.76 -18.09 -15.80
N LEU A 143 -16.44 -18.26 -14.52
CA LEU A 143 -16.05 -19.55 -13.95
C LEU A 143 -17.24 -20.54 -13.94
N LEU A 144 -18.44 -20.06 -13.62
CA LEU A 144 -19.68 -20.84 -13.63
C LEU A 144 -20.07 -21.26 -15.06
N ASP A 145 -19.88 -20.39 -16.05
CA ASP A 145 -20.18 -20.66 -17.46
C ASP A 145 -19.41 -21.87 -18.01
N GLN A 146 -18.19 -22.11 -17.53
CA GLN A 146 -17.37 -23.28 -17.90
C GLN A 146 -18.03 -24.61 -17.53
N TYR A 147 -18.97 -24.60 -16.59
CA TYR A 147 -19.74 -25.76 -16.16
C TYR A 147 -21.21 -25.71 -16.65
N GLY A 148 -21.51 -24.85 -17.63
CA GLY A 148 -22.86 -24.70 -18.19
C GLY A 148 -23.83 -23.93 -17.27
N LEU A 149 -23.34 -23.25 -16.24
CA LEU A 149 -24.16 -22.58 -15.22
C LEU A 149 -24.38 -21.09 -15.54
N LYS A 150 -24.91 -20.82 -16.73
CA LYS A 150 -25.15 -19.45 -17.22
C LYS A 150 -26.16 -18.72 -16.34
N GLY A 151 -25.85 -17.49 -15.96
CA GLY A 151 -26.74 -16.64 -15.17
C GLY A 151 -26.92 -17.05 -13.70
N TRP A 152 -26.15 -18.04 -13.21
CA TRP A 152 -26.30 -18.54 -11.85
C TRP A 152 -25.95 -17.50 -10.79
N ASN A 153 -24.88 -16.73 -11.01
CA ASN A 153 -24.48 -15.59 -10.18
C ASN A 153 -25.09 -14.28 -10.69
N CYS A 154 -24.88 -13.96 -11.97
CA CYS A 154 -25.32 -12.70 -12.55
C CYS A 154 -25.46 -12.76 -14.07
N ASP A 155 -26.13 -11.77 -14.67
CA ASP A 155 -26.20 -11.57 -16.12
C ASP A 155 -25.20 -10.49 -16.58
N PRO A 156 -24.09 -10.87 -17.25
CA PRO A 156 -23.11 -9.91 -17.77
C PRO A 156 -23.67 -8.90 -18.77
N ALA A 157 -24.72 -9.24 -19.53
CA ALA A 157 -25.30 -8.32 -20.50
C ALA A 157 -26.10 -7.22 -19.79
N PHE A 158 -26.90 -7.58 -18.78
CA PHE A 158 -27.59 -6.59 -17.95
C PHE A 158 -26.59 -5.71 -17.19
N HIS A 159 -25.49 -6.27 -16.68
CA HIS A 159 -24.43 -5.50 -16.02
C HIS A 159 -23.96 -4.32 -16.86
N GLU A 160 -23.57 -4.58 -18.11
CA GLU A 160 -23.09 -3.53 -19.02
C GLU A 160 -24.20 -2.52 -19.35
N GLN A 161 -25.45 -2.96 -19.55
CA GLN A 161 -26.57 -2.05 -19.79
C GLN A 161 -26.82 -1.10 -18.62
N ALA A 162 -26.82 -1.61 -17.38
CA ALA A 162 -26.98 -0.79 -16.16
C ALA A 162 -25.83 0.21 -16.01
N LEU A 163 -24.60 -0.22 -16.30
CA LEU A 163 -23.40 0.61 -16.27
C LEU A 163 -23.45 1.72 -17.33
N GLU A 164 -23.79 1.40 -18.57
CA GLU A 164 -23.90 2.36 -19.67
C GLU A 164 -24.98 3.41 -19.42
N ARG A 165 -26.16 2.99 -18.92
CA ARG A 165 -27.22 3.92 -18.49
C ARG A 165 -26.71 4.89 -17.43
N THR A 166 -25.98 4.40 -16.45
CA THR A 166 -25.42 5.24 -15.38
C THR A 166 -24.36 6.20 -15.91
N ALA A 167 -23.46 5.73 -16.78
CA ALA A 167 -22.45 6.57 -17.41
C ALA A 167 -23.09 7.66 -18.29
N ALA A 168 -24.18 7.34 -19.00
CA ALA A 168 -24.93 8.32 -19.79
C ALA A 168 -25.59 9.39 -18.89
N ALA A 169 -26.19 8.97 -17.76
CA ALA A 169 -26.75 9.89 -16.77
C ALA A 169 -25.68 10.82 -16.17
N LEU A 170 -24.51 10.27 -15.83
CA LEU A 170 -23.36 11.04 -15.36
C LEU A 170 -22.93 12.09 -16.40
N ARG A 171 -22.67 11.69 -17.66
CA ARG A 171 -22.28 12.63 -18.73
C ARG A 171 -23.32 13.72 -18.96
N LYS A 172 -24.61 13.39 -18.82
CA LYS A 172 -25.70 14.38 -18.91
C LYS A 172 -25.63 15.37 -17.76
N ALA A 173 -25.43 14.90 -16.52
CA ALA A 173 -25.35 15.74 -15.33
C ALA A 173 -24.17 16.74 -15.39
N LEU A 174 -23.04 16.34 -15.96
CA LEU A 174 -21.86 17.22 -16.12
C LEU A 174 -22.11 18.45 -17.00
N LYS A 175 -23.17 18.47 -17.81
CA LYS A 175 -23.52 19.63 -18.63
C LYS A 175 -24.15 20.78 -17.81
N THR A 176 -24.67 20.48 -16.63
CA THR A 176 -25.36 21.45 -15.77
C THR A 176 -24.94 21.31 -14.31
N PRO A 177 -23.64 21.44 -13.98
CA PRO A 177 -23.18 21.33 -12.61
C PRO A 177 -23.69 22.50 -11.77
N ARG A 178 -24.00 22.24 -10.50
CA ARG A 178 -24.38 23.28 -9.54
C ARG A 178 -23.18 23.71 -8.73
N ARG A 179 -23.07 25.00 -8.50
CA ARG A 179 -22.03 25.59 -7.66
C ARG A 179 -22.12 25.04 -6.24
N VAL A 180 -20.98 24.88 -5.57
CA VAL A 180 -20.90 24.44 -4.18
C VAL A 180 -20.09 25.46 -3.40
N THR A 181 -20.72 26.08 -2.41
CA THR A 181 -20.12 27.08 -1.53
C THR A 181 -19.98 26.60 -0.10
N HIS A 182 -20.76 25.61 0.35
CA HIS A 182 -20.66 25.06 1.70
C HIS A 182 -20.73 23.53 1.73
N ILE A 183 -20.04 22.97 2.73
CA ILE A 183 -20.20 21.59 3.21
C ILE A 183 -21.02 21.64 4.51
N GLY A 184 -22.03 20.79 4.61
CA GLY A 184 -22.83 20.60 5.81
C GLY A 184 -22.49 19.27 6.48
N VAL A 185 -22.37 19.28 7.81
CA VAL A 185 -22.19 18.08 8.64
C VAL A 185 -23.35 17.98 9.63
N GLY A 186 -24.01 16.83 9.69
CA GLY A 186 -25.13 16.58 10.60
C GLY A 186 -25.20 15.13 11.01
N GLN A 187 -25.62 14.85 12.23
CA GLN A 187 -25.84 13.49 12.71
C GLN A 187 -27.00 13.41 13.68
N ALA A 188 -27.61 12.24 13.76
CA ALA A 188 -28.64 11.92 14.74
C ALA A 188 -28.55 10.46 15.15
N GLU A 189 -28.90 10.20 16.40
CA GLU A 189 -28.96 8.85 16.94
C GLU A 189 -30.14 8.09 16.32
N VAL A 190 -29.89 6.89 15.82
CA VAL A 190 -30.93 6.02 15.26
C VAL A 190 -31.49 5.14 16.37
N GLN A 191 -32.77 5.33 16.65
CA GLN A 191 -33.44 4.61 17.73
C GLN A 191 -33.93 3.24 17.22
N ARG A 192 -33.51 2.17 17.91
CA ARG A 192 -34.08 0.82 17.79
C ARG A 192 -34.05 0.23 16.38
N ILE A 193 -32.86 0.23 15.76
CA ILE A 193 -32.59 -0.48 14.50
C ILE A 193 -31.41 -1.42 14.68
N ALA A 194 -30.19 -0.88 14.86
CA ALA A 194 -28.98 -1.69 14.89
C ALA A 194 -28.83 -2.54 16.15
N SER A 195 -28.24 -3.72 15.97
CA SER A 195 -27.79 -4.63 17.03
C SER A 195 -26.65 -5.50 16.50
N ASN A 196 -25.65 -5.78 17.34
CA ASN A 196 -24.52 -6.62 16.98
C ASN A 196 -24.91 -8.10 16.96
N ARG A 197 -24.34 -8.86 16.02
CA ARG A 197 -24.48 -10.32 15.90
C ARG A 197 -24.01 -11.07 17.15
N ARG A 198 -23.02 -10.49 17.85
CA ARG A 198 -22.44 -10.98 19.10
C ARG A 198 -23.42 -10.83 20.27
N VAL A 199 -23.84 -11.95 20.82
CA VAL A 199 -24.71 -12.06 22.00
C VAL A 199 -24.01 -12.86 23.08
N VAL A 200 -24.14 -12.42 24.33
CA VAL A 200 -23.76 -13.22 25.50
C VAL A 200 -25.02 -13.88 26.03
N THR A 201 -25.03 -15.21 26.05
CA THR A 201 -26.12 -16.03 26.60
C THR A 201 -26.24 -15.85 28.12
N PRO A 202 -27.40 -16.17 28.74
CA PRO A 202 -27.55 -16.12 30.20
C PRO A 202 -26.49 -16.95 30.96
N GLU A 203 -25.97 -18.01 30.34
CA GLU A 203 -24.91 -18.87 30.88
C GLU A 203 -23.50 -18.29 30.69
N GLY A 204 -23.37 -17.07 30.15
CA GLY A 204 -22.11 -16.36 29.97
C GLY A 204 -21.30 -16.76 28.71
N ARG A 205 -21.88 -17.54 27.80
CA ARG A 205 -21.21 -17.95 26.54
C ARG A 205 -21.47 -16.96 25.41
N ILE A 206 -20.44 -16.69 24.60
CA ILE A 206 -20.55 -15.87 23.38
C ILE A 206 -21.21 -16.69 22.26
N HIS A 207 -22.13 -16.06 21.56
CA HIS A 207 -22.86 -16.61 20.42
C HIS A 207 -23.02 -15.54 19.33
N TRP A 208 -22.79 -15.92 18.07
CA TRP A 208 -22.82 -14.99 16.93
C TRP A 208 -24.10 -15.04 16.10
N GLY A 209 -25.11 -15.80 16.54
CA GLY A 209 -26.31 -16.07 15.74
C GLY A 209 -27.42 -15.04 15.82
N ARG A 210 -27.19 -13.79 16.28
CA ARG A 210 -28.19 -12.72 16.12
C ARG A 210 -28.17 -12.22 14.67
N GLY A 211 -28.85 -12.97 13.80
CA GLY A 211 -29.11 -12.59 12.41
C GLY A 211 -30.13 -11.46 12.28
N SER A 212 -30.51 -11.14 11.06
CA SER A 212 -31.33 -9.96 10.76
C SER A 212 -32.79 -10.07 11.22
N ALA A 213 -33.31 -11.28 11.44
CA ALA A 213 -34.70 -11.55 11.83
C ALA A 213 -34.81 -12.28 13.19
N SER A 214 -33.85 -12.07 14.10
CA SER A 214 -33.77 -12.83 15.35
C SER A 214 -34.75 -12.42 16.45
N GLY A 215 -35.30 -11.21 16.40
CA GLY A 215 -36.02 -10.62 17.53
C GLY A 215 -35.14 -10.43 18.77
N ASP A 216 -35.79 -10.18 19.91
CA ASP A 216 -35.11 -9.95 21.19
C ASP A 216 -34.62 -11.27 21.80
N LEU A 217 -33.36 -11.61 21.53
CA LEU A 217 -32.71 -12.80 22.08
C LEU A 217 -32.29 -12.55 23.54
N TYR A 218 -32.96 -13.24 24.47
CA TYR A 218 -32.63 -13.28 25.91
C TYR A 218 -32.66 -11.91 26.62
N GLY A 219 -33.28 -10.88 26.04
CA GLY A 219 -33.18 -9.51 26.54
C GLY A 219 -31.76 -8.94 26.45
N ALA A 220 -30.87 -9.56 25.68
CA ALA A 220 -29.46 -9.16 25.59
C ALA A 220 -29.34 -7.74 25.00
N PRO A 221 -28.34 -6.94 25.42
CA PRO A 221 -28.15 -5.59 24.90
C PRO A 221 -27.88 -5.58 23.39
N GLU A 222 -27.95 -4.40 22.77
CA GLU A 222 -27.64 -4.22 21.35
C GLU A 222 -26.23 -4.71 21.02
N GLY A 223 -25.26 -4.56 21.93
CA GLY A 223 -23.86 -4.92 21.70
C GLY A 223 -23.07 -3.74 21.12
N GLN A 224 -21.96 -4.01 20.44
CA GLN A 224 -21.16 -2.94 19.81
C GLN A 224 -21.83 -2.47 18.52
N ILE A 225 -22.28 -1.22 18.49
CA ILE A 225 -22.84 -0.56 17.31
C ILE A 225 -22.24 0.84 17.17
N ASP A 226 -22.38 1.45 15.98
CA ASP A 226 -22.33 2.90 15.84
C ASP A 226 -23.77 3.42 15.77
N PRO A 227 -24.28 4.09 16.82
CA PRO A 227 -25.68 4.47 16.89
C PRO A 227 -26.01 5.70 16.04
N TRP A 228 -25.01 6.34 15.42
CA TRP A 228 -25.19 7.61 14.71
C TRP A 228 -25.43 7.40 13.22
N LEU A 229 -26.56 7.88 12.72
CA LEU A 229 -26.69 8.21 11.30
C LEU A 229 -25.97 9.53 11.05
N LYS A 230 -25.02 9.51 10.12
CA LYS A 230 -24.23 10.66 9.72
C LYS A 230 -24.67 11.13 8.34
N THR A 231 -24.74 12.44 8.13
CA THR A 231 -25.12 13.07 6.87
C THR A 231 -24.11 14.15 6.51
N LEU A 232 -23.58 14.06 5.30
CA LEU A 232 -22.84 15.13 4.64
C LEU A 232 -23.73 15.77 3.57
N SER A 233 -23.57 17.07 3.33
CA SER A 233 -24.39 17.79 2.35
C SER A 233 -23.61 18.91 1.65
N LEU A 234 -23.91 19.14 0.37
CA LEU A 234 -23.32 20.25 -0.40
C LEU A 234 -24.38 21.32 -0.67
N TRP A 235 -23.98 22.59 -0.65
CA TRP A 235 -24.90 23.73 -0.74
C TRP A 235 -24.39 24.82 -1.70
N ASP A 236 -25.31 25.49 -2.39
CA ASP A 236 -25.10 26.74 -3.12
C ASP A 236 -25.74 27.90 -2.33
N GLY A 237 -24.97 28.46 -1.42
CA GLY A 237 -25.45 29.43 -0.44
C GLY A 237 -26.45 28.76 0.50
N ASP A 238 -27.68 29.24 0.52
CA ASP A 238 -28.79 28.64 1.29
C ASP A 238 -29.54 27.54 0.57
N ARG A 239 -29.21 27.27 -0.69
CA ARG A 239 -29.87 26.21 -1.47
C ARG A 239 -29.11 24.90 -1.32
N PRO A 240 -29.73 23.84 -0.78
CA PRO A 240 -29.09 22.54 -0.75
C PRO A 240 -28.98 21.96 -2.17
N VAL A 241 -27.86 21.29 -2.46
CA VAL A 241 -27.62 20.62 -3.74
C VAL A 241 -27.86 19.12 -3.59
N LEU A 242 -27.23 18.50 -2.60
CA LEU A 242 -27.35 17.07 -2.32
C LEU A 242 -27.03 16.78 -0.85
N ALA A 243 -27.53 15.64 -0.37
CA ALA A 243 -27.17 15.08 0.93
C ALA A 243 -26.94 13.57 0.78
N TRP A 244 -25.90 13.07 1.44
CA TRP A 244 -25.67 11.63 1.53
C TRP A 244 -25.54 11.19 2.98
N SER A 245 -26.38 10.24 3.36
CA SER A 245 -26.48 9.71 4.72
C SER A 245 -25.83 8.32 4.80
N CYS A 246 -25.29 7.99 5.96
CA CYS A 246 -24.73 6.67 6.25
C CYS A 246 -25.08 6.20 7.65
N TYR A 247 -25.48 4.93 7.77
CA TYR A 247 -25.74 4.27 9.04
C TYR A 247 -25.29 2.81 8.99
N ALA A 248 -24.63 2.36 10.06
CA ALA A 248 -24.01 1.02 10.14
C ALA A 248 -25.04 -0.03 10.56
N VAL A 249 -25.85 -0.49 9.62
CA VAL A 249 -26.74 -1.63 9.83
C VAL A 249 -26.97 -2.42 8.54
N HIS A 250 -26.91 -3.74 8.64
CA HIS A 250 -27.22 -4.63 7.55
C HIS A 250 -28.68 -4.42 7.09
N PRO A 251 -28.93 -4.05 5.82
CA PRO A 251 -30.25 -3.63 5.34
C PRO A 251 -31.13 -4.84 4.98
N MET A 252 -31.43 -5.64 6.00
CA MET A 252 -32.21 -6.86 5.89
C MET A 252 -33.38 -6.79 6.87
N SER A 253 -34.55 -6.42 6.36
CA SER A 253 -35.80 -6.59 7.10
C SER A 253 -36.27 -8.05 7.00
N TYR A 254 -37.25 -8.33 6.16
CA TYR A 254 -37.48 -9.65 5.58
C TYR A 254 -36.85 -9.69 4.19
N TYR A 255 -36.44 -10.85 3.71
CA TYR A 255 -35.84 -10.96 2.37
C TYR A 255 -35.85 -12.40 1.84
N GLY A 256 -35.45 -12.56 0.58
CA GLY A 256 -35.09 -13.85 -0.01
C GLY A 256 -36.24 -14.58 -0.71
N GLN A 257 -37.37 -13.90 -0.89
CA GLN A 257 -38.56 -14.44 -1.54
C GLN A 257 -38.59 -14.15 -3.05
N GLY A 258 -37.58 -13.46 -3.60
CA GLY A 258 -37.52 -13.03 -4.99
C GLY A 258 -38.24 -11.70 -5.24
N GLN A 259 -38.36 -10.87 -4.20
CA GLN A 259 -39.08 -9.61 -4.23
C GLN A 259 -38.10 -8.44 -4.31
N VAL A 260 -37.67 -8.09 -5.52
CA VAL A 260 -36.64 -7.08 -5.76
C VAL A 260 -37.03 -5.77 -5.08
N SER A 261 -36.18 -5.30 -4.18
CA SER A 261 -36.47 -4.16 -3.29
C SER A 261 -35.18 -3.54 -2.79
N ALA A 262 -35.18 -2.23 -2.54
CA ALA A 262 -34.12 -1.50 -1.86
C ALA A 262 -34.23 -1.54 -0.32
N ASP A 263 -35.14 -2.37 0.21
CA ASP A 263 -35.40 -2.62 1.64
C ASP A 263 -35.67 -1.33 2.45
N PHE A 264 -35.59 -1.39 3.78
CA PHE A 264 -35.94 -0.26 4.64
C PHE A 264 -35.08 1.01 4.41
N PRO A 265 -33.77 0.94 4.03
CA PRO A 265 -33.03 2.16 3.71
C PRO A 265 -33.45 2.80 2.40
N GLY A 266 -33.73 2.01 1.37
CA GLY A 266 -34.27 2.52 0.10
C GLY A 266 -35.61 3.23 0.30
N MET A 267 -36.48 2.64 1.11
CA MET A 267 -37.77 3.22 1.49
C MET A 267 -37.61 4.54 2.27
N ALA A 268 -36.75 4.56 3.29
CA ALA A 268 -36.47 5.78 4.07
C ALA A 268 -35.89 6.91 3.19
N ARG A 269 -34.94 6.58 2.30
CA ARG A 269 -34.37 7.52 1.33
C ARG A 269 -35.41 8.05 0.35
N ALA A 270 -36.30 7.19 -0.14
CA ALA A 270 -37.39 7.59 -1.04
C ALA A 270 -38.38 8.53 -0.35
N TRP A 271 -38.70 8.29 0.94
CA TRP A 271 -39.51 9.22 1.74
C TRP A 271 -38.82 10.56 1.92
N ARG A 272 -37.51 10.59 2.23
CA ARG A 272 -36.74 11.84 2.32
C ARG A 272 -36.68 12.60 1.00
N GLN A 273 -36.49 11.89 -0.11
CA GLN A 273 -36.49 12.52 -1.44
C GLN A 273 -37.85 13.11 -1.81
N ARG A 274 -38.95 12.50 -1.36
CA ARG A 274 -40.32 13.01 -1.57
C ARG A 274 -40.64 14.22 -0.69
N ASP A 275 -40.20 14.18 0.57
CA ASP A 275 -40.39 15.25 1.55
C ASP A 275 -39.66 16.54 1.13
N ASP A 276 -38.47 16.41 0.55
CA ASP A 276 -37.70 17.54 0.04
C ASP A 276 -37.08 17.23 -1.34
N PRO A 277 -37.85 17.42 -2.42
CA PRO A 277 -37.42 17.10 -3.79
C PRO A 277 -36.23 17.92 -4.29
N GLN A 278 -35.88 19.02 -3.61
CA GLN A 278 -34.77 19.88 -4.01
C GLN A 278 -33.40 19.30 -3.60
N VAL A 279 -33.37 18.47 -2.57
CA VAL A 279 -32.15 17.83 -2.07
C VAL A 279 -32.03 16.45 -2.67
N PHE A 280 -31.03 16.25 -3.53
CA PHE A 280 -30.72 14.92 -4.05
C PHE A 280 -30.23 14.01 -2.92
N GLN A 281 -30.96 12.91 -2.65
CA GLN A 281 -30.69 12.00 -1.53
C GLN A 281 -29.91 10.76 -1.98
N ILE A 282 -28.79 10.49 -1.29
CA ILE A 282 -28.01 9.26 -1.44
C ILE A 282 -27.92 8.58 -0.07
N TYR A 283 -27.96 7.25 -0.06
CA TYR A 283 -27.78 6.47 1.16
C TYR A 283 -26.64 5.49 0.98
N PHE A 284 -25.77 5.41 1.98
CA PHE A 284 -24.72 4.42 2.11
C PHE A 284 -24.97 3.58 3.37
N THR A 285 -24.54 2.33 3.35
CA THR A 285 -24.48 1.53 4.58
C THR A 285 -23.08 1.64 5.18
N GLY A 286 -23.02 1.85 6.49
CA GLY A 286 -21.76 1.89 7.24
C GLY A 286 -21.09 0.52 7.32
N CYS A 287 -20.03 0.39 8.11
CA CYS A 287 -19.41 -0.92 8.36
C CYS A 287 -20.36 -1.79 9.19
N ALA A 288 -21.08 -2.70 8.53
CA ALA A 288 -22.20 -3.44 9.12
C ALA A 288 -22.11 -4.96 8.94
N GLY A 289 -20.92 -5.52 8.73
CA GLY A 289 -20.74 -6.98 8.62
C GLY A 289 -21.27 -7.74 9.85
N ASP A 290 -21.09 -7.16 11.04
CA ASP A 290 -21.54 -7.72 12.32
C ASP A 290 -22.71 -6.97 12.96
N THR A 291 -23.33 -6.01 12.26
CA THR A 291 -24.40 -5.18 12.82
C THR A 291 -25.67 -5.35 12.01
N THR A 292 -26.73 -5.92 12.58
CA THR A 292 -28.00 -6.27 11.92
C THR A 292 -29.20 -5.53 12.55
N ALA A 293 -30.38 -5.61 11.93
CA ALA A 293 -31.63 -5.17 12.54
C ALA A 293 -32.19 -6.16 13.60
N GLY A 294 -31.45 -7.23 13.91
CA GLY A 294 -31.94 -8.47 14.53
C GLY A 294 -32.74 -8.28 15.81
N LYS A 295 -32.25 -7.46 16.74
CA LYS A 295 -32.96 -7.25 18.03
C LYS A 295 -34.35 -6.65 17.86
N TYR A 296 -34.53 -5.80 16.85
CA TYR A 296 -35.78 -5.05 16.62
C TYR A 296 -36.54 -5.53 15.38
N ASN A 297 -36.15 -6.68 14.83
CA ASN A 297 -36.75 -7.27 13.64
C ASN A 297 -36.95 -8.77 13.84
N THR A 298 -38.19 -9.22 13.69
CA THR A 298 -38.61 -10.63 13.75
C THR A 298 -38.73 -11.27 12.36
N GLY A 299 -38.43 -10.52 11.29
CA GLY A 299 -38.67 -10.96 9.91
C GLY A 299 -40.13 -10.81 9.45
N ASP A 300 -41.01 -10.25 10.27
CA ASP A 300 -42.37 -9.90 9.86
C ASP A 300 -42.34 -8.81 8.77
N PRO A 301 -43.09 -8.95 7.65
CA PRO A 301 -43.21 -7.92 6.63
C PRO A 301 -43.54 -6.51 7.15
N ALA A 302 -44.31 -6.41 8.24
CA ALA A 302 -44.65 -5.14 8.90
C ALA A 302 -43.43 -4.43 9.53
N ASN A 303 -42.32 -5.13 9.79
CA ASN A 303 -41.11 -4.51 10.34
C ASN A 303 -40.41 -3.60 9.33
N ARG A 304 -40.46 -3.91 8.01
CA ARG A 304 -39.78 -3.10 6.97
C ARG A 304 -40.22 -1.62 7.01
N PRO A 305 -41.51 -1.27 6.94
CA PRO A 305 -41.94 0.14 7.01
C PRO A 305 -41.64 0.79 8.37
N GLU A 306 -41.64 0.04 9.48
CA GLU A 306 -41.32 0.58 10.81
C GLU A 306 -39.82 0.88 10.95
N LEU A 307 -38.94 -0.01 10.49
CA LEU A 307 -37.50 0.24 10.41
C LEU A 307 -37.21 1.43 9.49
N ALA A 308 -37.87 1.50 8.33
CA ALA A 308 -37.75 2.61 7.40
C ALA A 308 -38.17 3.94 8.05
N LYS A 309 -39.25 3.92 8.84
CA LYS A 309 -39.74 5.11 9.57
C LYS A 309 -38.71 5.59 10.58
N ARG A 310 -38.13 4.70 11.39
CA ARG A 310 -37.10 5.06 12.37
C ARG A 310 -35.87 5.66 11.69
N LEU A 311 -35.42 5.05 10.59
CA LEU A 311 -34.28 5.55 9.82
C LEU A 311 -34.58 6.91 9.18
N TYR A 312 -35.77 7.05 8.59
CA TYR A 312 -36.24 8.32 8.03
C TYR A 312 -36.29 9.44 9.08
N GLN A 313 -36.78 9.16 10.29
CA GLN A 313 -36.77 10.15 11.38
C GLN A 313 -35.35 10.56 11.77
N ALA A 314 -34.40 9.61 11.78
CA ALA A 314 -32.99 9.94 12.01
C ALA A 314 -32.40 10.79 10.87
N MET A 315 -32.77 10.53 9.61
CA MET A 315 -32.37 11.37 8.47
C MET A 315 -32.91 12.81 8.60
N LEU A 316 -34.18 12.97 9.01
CA LEU A 316 -34.76 14.29 9.29
C LEU A 316 -34.06 15.01 10.44
N ALA A 317 -33.77 14.28 11.53
CA ALA A 317 -33.08 14.83 12.68
C ALA A 317 -31.63 15.24 12.36
N ALA A 318 -30.90 14.41 11.60
CA ALA A 318 -29.54 14.73 11.15
C ALA A 318 -29.52 15.95 10.21
N TRP A 319 -30.51 16.05 9.32
CA TRP A 319 -30.70 17.23 8.47
C TRP A 319 -30.95 18.49 9.30
N LYS A 320 -31.88 18.43 10.26
CA LYS A 320 -32.17 19.54 11.18
C LYS A 320 -30.94 19.96 12.00
N ALA A 321 -30.08 19.01 12.37
CA ALA A 321 -28.85 19.25 13.11
C ALA A 321 -27.67 19.67 12.22
N THR A 322 -27.86 19.84 10.91
CA THR A 322 -26.77 20.13 9.98
C THR A 322 -26.19 21.52 10.24
N VAL A 323 -24.88 21.58 10.50
CA VAL A 323 -24.11 22.82 10.57
C VAL A 323 -23.35 22.99 9.25
N ARG A 324 -23.49 24.15 8.62
CA ARG A 324 -22.85 24.50 7.35
C ARG A 324 -21.55 25.24 7.58
N HIS A 325 -20.54 24.89 6.78
CA HIS A 325 -19.24 25.52 6.77
C HIS A 325 -18.87 25.91 5.34
N PRO A 326 -18.31 27.10 5.10
CA PRO A 326 -17.78 27.45 3.78
C PRO A 326 -16.85 26.36 3.28
N LEU A 327 -17.02 25.96 2.01
CA LEU A 327 -16.15 24.95 1.40
C LEU A 327 -14.91 25.65 0.83
N GLU A 328 -13.79 25.49 1.51
CA GLU A 328 -12.53 26.14 1.18
C GLU A 328 -11.54 25.19 0.49
N ASP A 329 -11.53 23.92 0.92
CA ASP A 329 -10.54 22.92 0.49
C ASP A 329 -11.16 21.53 0.37
N VAL A 330 -10.67 20.78 -0.63
CA VAL A 330 -11.03 19.38 -0.86
C VAL A 330 -9.76 18.60 -1.18
N ALA A 331 -9.45 17.61 -0.35
CA ALA A 331 -8.35 16.68 -0.56
C ALA A 331 -8.88 15.27 -0.84
N PHE A 332 -8.13 14.50 -1.62
CA PHE A 332 -8.45 13.11 -1.93
C PHE A 332 -7.24 12.23 -1.67
N ARG A 333 -7.43 11.12 -0.98
CA ARG A 333 -6.41 10.10 -0.69
C ARG A 333 -6.99 8.73 -0.99
N CYS A 334 -6.15 7.82 -1.47
CA CYS A 334 -6.55 6.44 -1.74
C CYS A 334 -5.41 5.52 -1.33
N ALA A 335 -5.65 4.67 -0.33
CA ALA A 335 -4.65 3.75 0.18
C ALA A 335 -4.84 2.34 -0.40
N PRO A 336 -3.77 1.65 -0.85
CA PRO A 336 -3.88 0.27 -1.29
C PRO A 336 -4.01 -0.67 -0.08
N LEU A 337 -4.94 -1.61 -0.17
CA LEU A 337 -5.20 -2.64 0.84
C LEU A 337 -4.98 -4.03 0.24
N HIS A 338 -3.93 -4.72 0.69
CA HIS A 338 -3.61 -6.09 0.30
C HIS A 338 -4.05 -7.07 1.39
N LEU A 339 -5.27 -7.60 1.26
CA LEU A 339 -5.78 -8.62 2.19
C LEU A 339 -5.24 -10.00 1.79
N PRO A 340 -4.63 -10.75 2.73
CA PRO A 340 -4.25 -12.13 2.46
C PRO A 340 -5.50 -13.01 2.32
N PRO A 341 -5.50 -13.99 1.40
CA PRO A 341 -6.64 -14.85 1.20
C PRO A 341 -6.63 -15.95 2.26
N ARG A 342 -7.81 -16.36 2.73
CA ARG A 342 -7.97 -17.58 3.51
C ARG A 342 -7.58 -18.78 2.64
N ASP A 343 -6.83 -19.71 3.20
CA ASP A 343 -6.24 -20.84 2.47
C ASP A 343 -6.34 -22.17 3.24
N THR A 344 -7.27 -22.26 4.19
CA THR A 344 -7.51 -23.46 5.00
C THR A 344 -8.86 -24.09 4.69
N GLY A 345 -8.97 -25.42 4.85
CA GLY A 345 -10.22 -26.15 4.66
C GLY A 345 -10.89 -25.92 3.30
N ASN A 346 -12.16 -25.55 3.32
CA ASN A 346 -12.95 -25.28 2.10
C ASN A 346 -12.51 -24.02 1.33
N PHE A 347 -11.65 -23.18 1.91
CA PHE A 347 -11.13 -21.97 1.28
C PHE A 347 -9.84 -22.21 0.47
N THR A 348 -9.32 -23.43 0.45
CA THR A 348 -8.20 -23.81 -0.42
C THR A 348 -8.62 -23.73 -1.89
N LEU A 349 -7.67 -23.40 -2.78
CA LEU A 349 -7.89 -23.38 -4.23
C LEU A 349 -8.43 -24.72 -4.75
N GLU A 350 -7.88 -25.82 -4.25
CA GLU A 350 -8.31 -27.18 -4.61
C GLU A 350 -9.74 -27.46 -4.16
N ALA A 351 -10.07 -27.17 -2.89
CA ALA A 351 -11.42 -27.41 -2.38
C ALA A 351 -12.48 -26.59 -3.14
N MET A 352 -12.22 -25.31 -3.42
CA MET A 352 -13.17 -24.48 -4.17
C MET A 352 -13.34 -24.97 -5.61
N ARG A 353 -12.27 -25.38 -6.31
CA ARG A 353 -12.38 -25.98 -7.64
C ARG A 353 -13.18 -27.29 -7.63
N ARG A 354 -12.97 -28.12 -6.62
CA ARG A 354 -13.74 -29.35 -6.42
C ARG A 354 -15.21 -29.05 -6.16
N ILE A 355 -15.53 -28.09 -5.29
CA ILE A 355 -16.92 -27.70 -5.00
C ILE A 355 -17.60 -27.14 -6.26
N LEU A 356 -16.93 -26.25 -7.00
CA LEU A 356 -17.47 -25.66 -8.23
C LEU A 356 -17.79 -26.71 -9.31
N SER A 357 -16.96 -27.76 -9.42
CA SER A 357 -17.13 -28.85 -10.40
C SER A 357 -18.08 -29.95 -9.95
N ASP A 358 -18.44 -30.02 -8.67
CA ASP A 358 -19.31 -31.08 -8.14
C ASP A 358 -20.78 -30.82 -8.49
N PRO A 359 -21.43 -31.66 -9.34
CA PRO A 359 -22.85 -31.51 -9.66
C PRO A 359 -23.77 -31.80 -8.48
N LYS A 360 -23.27 -32.40 -7.38
CA LYS A 360 -24.03 -32.65 -6.15
C LYS A 360 -23.98 -31.47 -5.16
N ALA A 361 -23.04 -30.54 -5.34
CA ALA A 361 -22.98 -29.34 -4.51
C ALA A 361 -24.19 -28.43 -4.79
N THR A 362 -24.69 -27.76 -3.75
CA THR A 362 -25.85 -26.86 -3.88
C THR A 362 -25.52 -25.67 -4.78
N ARG A 363 -26.55 -25.02 -5.33
CA ARG A 363 -26.40 -23.79 -6.13
C ARG A 363 -25.50 -22.77 -5.43
N TRP A 364 -25.78 -22.48 -4.17
CA TRP A 364 -25.00 -21.53 -3.38
C TRP A 364 -23.56 -21.99 -3.13
N GLN A 365 -23.32 -23.27 -2.83
CA GLN A 365 -21.95 -23.77 -2.62
C GLN A 365 -21.08 -23.57 -3.88
N ARG A 366 -21.63 -23.85 -5.07
CA ARG A 366 -20.91 -23.69 -6.34
C ARG A 366 -20.64 -22.21 -6.65
N ILE A 367 -21.63 -21.35 -6.41
CA ILE A 367 -21.50 -19.90 -6.59
C ILE A 367 -20.48 -19.31 -5.61
N SER A 368 -20.58 -19.64 -4.33
CA SER A 368 -19.64 -19.20 -3.30
C SER A 368 -18.21 -19.66 -3.61
N ALA A 369 -18.04 -20.90 -4.10
CA ALA A 369 -16.74 -21.36 -4.57
C ALA A 369 -16.21 -20.55 -5.77
N ALA A 370 -17.08 -20.17 -6.73
CA ALA A 370 -16.69 -19.32 -7.85
C ALA A 370 -16.32 -17.88 -7.42
N LEU A 371 -17.06 -17.29 -6.48
CA LEU A 371 -16.74 -15.99 -5.87
C LEU A 371 -15.39 -16.03 -5.14
N GLY A 372 -15.17 -17.08 -4.34
CA GLY A 372 -13.91 -17.31 -3.66
C GLY A 372 -12.74 -17.50 -4.63
N LEU A 373 -12.93 -18.22 -5.74
CA LEU A 373 -11.92 -18.37 -6.79
C LEU A 373 -11.61 -17.04 -7.50
N SER A 374 -12.64 -16.22 -7.78
CA SER A 374 -12.47 -14.87 -8.32
C SER A 374 -11.61 -14.00 -7.39
N TRP A 375 -11.89 -14.03 -6.09
CA TRP A 375 -11.06 -13.37 -5.08
C TRP A 375 -9.61 -13.91 -5.05
N ARG A 376 -9.43 -15.23 -5.12
CA ARG A 376 -8.08 -15.83 -5.16
C ARG A 376 -7.27 -15.37 -6.36
N GLU A 377 -7.90 -15.22 -7.53
CA GLU A 377 -7.25 -14.72 -8.73
C GLU A 377 -6.83 -13.24 -8.57
N ARG A 378 -7.68 -12.40 -7.97
CA ARG A 378 -7.34 -11.01 -7.65
C ARG A 378 -6.08 -10.93 -6.76
N VAL A 379 -6.06 -11.72 -5.68
CA VAL A 379 -4.94 -11.72 -4.74
C VAL A 379 -3.66 -12.27 -5.36
N ALA A 380 -3.76 -13.35 -6.14
CA ALA A 380 -2.61 -13.93 -6.85
C ALA A 380 -1.99 -12.96 -7.88
N ALA A 381 -2.81 -12.10 -8.49
CA ALA A 381 -2.36 -11.05 -9.39
C ALA A 381 -1.75 -9.83 -8.67
N GLY A 382 -1.68 -9.83 -7.34
CA GLY A 382 -1.14 -8.73 -6.56
C GLY A 382 -1.99 -7.45 -6.59
N ARG A 383 -3.25 -7.52 -7.05
CA ARG A 383 -4.13 -6.35 -7.21
C ARG A 383 -4.71 -5.93 -5.84
N PRO A 384 -4.37 -4.75 -5.30
CA PRO A 384 -4.94 -4.29 -4.04
C PRO A 384 -6.43 -3.95 -4.18
N ILE A 385 -7.12 -3.84 -3.05
CA ILE A 385 -8.37 -3.09 -2.98
C ILE A 385 -8.04 -1.65 -2.62
N ASP A 386 -8.71 -0.69 -3.27
CA ASP A 386 -8.58 0.72 -2.96
C ASP A 386 -9.41 1.10 -1.73
N VAL A 387 -8.80 1.83 -0.79
CA VAL A 387 -9.49 2.49 0.34
C VAL A 387 -9.48 4.00 0.08
N PRO A 388 -10.48 4.55 -0.61
CA PRO A 388 -10.54 5.97 -0.92
C PRO A 388 -11.11 6.79 0.24
N CYS A 389 -10.64 8.02 0.37
CA CYS A 389 -11.15 9.02 1.30
C CYS A 389 -11.16 10.40 0.63
N VAL A 390 -12.30 11.10 0.70
CA VAL A 390 -12.40 12.52 0.43
C VAL A 390 -12.44 13.29 1.75
N GLU A 391 -11.63 14.33 1.85
CA GLU A 391 -11.52 15.20 3.02
C GLU A 391 -11.92 16.62 2.64
N PHE A 392 -12.74 17.25 3.48
CA PHE A 392 -13.22 18.61 3.31
C PHE A 392 -12.63 19.50 4.40
N ASN A 393 -12.21 20.71 4.01
CA ASN A 393 -11.69 21.76 4.89
C ASN A 393 -10.63 21.25 5.87
N ARG A 394 -9.58 20.62 5.34
CA ARG A 394 -8.39 20.18 6.09
C ARG A 394 -8.71 19.34 7.33
N GLY A 395 -9.66 18.42 7.19
CA GLY A 395 -9.98 17.45 8.23
C GLY A 395 -11.26 17.71 9.01
N GLN A 396 -12.00 18.76 8.66
CA GLN A 396 -13.28 19.07 9.27
C GLN A 396 -14.32 17.96 9.03
N ALA A 397 -14.37 17.42 7.81
CA ALA A 397 -15.23 16.29 7.46
C ALA A 397 -14.49 15.32 6.54
N LEU A 398 -14.70 14.02 6.76
CA LEU A 398 -14.09 12.95 5.99
C LEU A 398 -15.14 11.93 5.60
N PHE A 399 -15.10 11.50 4.35
CA PHE A 399 -15.87 10.36 3.86
C PHE A 399 -14.92 9.31 3.29
N ALA A 400 -14.94 8.10 3.84
CA ALA A 400 -14.12 6.98 3.38
C ALA A 400 -14.98 5.76 3.04
N ILE A 401 -14.47 4.88 2.18
CA ILE A 401 -15.10 3.59 1.85
C ILE A 401 -14.15 2.46 2.24
N LEU A 402 -14.65 1.51 3.03
CA LEU A 402 -13.98 0.24 3.32
C LEU A 402 -14.60 -0.89 2.48
N PRO A 403 -13.83 -1.94 2.14
CA PRO A 403 -14.32 -3.02 1.32
C PRO A 403 -15.32 -3.92 2.04
N ALA A 404 -16.14 -4.58 1.23
CA ALA A 404 -17.01 -5.70 1.60
C ALA A 404 -17.76 -5.54 2.94
N GLU A 405 -17.98 -6.64 3.65
CA GLU A 405 -18.74 -6.66 4.89
C GLU A 405 -17.80 -6.41 6.09
N SER A 406 -17.13 -5.24 6.06
CA SER A 406 -16.30 -4.75 7.16
C SER A 406 -17.13 -4.58 8.44
N PHE A 407 -16.59 -5.08 9.55
CA PHE A 407 -17.25 -5.00 10.86
C PHE A 407 -17.23 -3.57 11.44
N VAL A 408 -18.20 -3.26 12.28
CA VAL A 408 -18.42 -1.90 12.84
C VAL A 408 -17.22 -1.38 13.62
N GLY A 409 -16.39 -2.28 14.17
CA GLY A 409 -15.14 -1.94 14.85
C GLY A 409 -14.19 -1.09 14.00
N TYR A 410 -14.14 -1.30 12.68
CA TYR A 410 -13.31 -0.50 11.77
C TYR A 410 -13.83 0.93 11.59
N GLN A 411 -15.15 1.11 11.50
CA GLN A 411 -15.76 2.44 11.45
C GLN A 411 -15.52 3.22 12.74
N LEU A 412 -15.68 2.57 13.90
CA LEU A 412 -15.36 3.17 15.19
C LEU A 412 -13.86 3.49 15.31
N ALA A 413 -12.98 2.65 14.75
CA ALA A 413 -11.55 2.93 14.68
C ALA A 413 -11.23 4.15 13.81
N ALA A 414 -11.90 4.30 12.66
CA ALA A 414 -11.77 5.47 11.80
C ALA A 414 -12.04 6.78 12.56
N GLN A 415 -13.11 6.79 13.36
CA GLN A 415 -13.48 7.94 14.19
C GLN A 415 -12.42 8.24 15.26
N ARG A 416 -11.87 7.20 15.91
CA ARG A 416 -10.77 7.37 16.87
C ARG A 416 -9.47 7.86 16.23
N LEU A 417 -9.23 7.53 14.97
CA LEU A 417 -8.04 8.00 14.23
C LEU A 417 -8.10 9.49 13.89
N ARG A 418 -9.30 10.09 13.83
CA ARG A 418 -9.52 11.50 13.51
C ARG A 418 -10.58 12.10 14.46
N PRO A 419 -10.27 12.22 15.78
CA PRO A 419 -11.26 12.58 16.80
C PRO A 419 -11.84 13.99 16.64
N GLU A 420 -11.07 14.91 16.05
CA GLU A 420 -11.50 16.30 15.80
C GLU A 420 -12.36 16.46 14.54
N GLY A 421 -12.47 15.41 13.71
CA GLY A 421 -13.15 15.47 12.42
C GLY A 421 -14.52 14.78 12.43
N PHE A 422 -15.43 15.25 11.59
CA PHE A 422 -16.65 14.53 11.27
C PHE A 422 -16.33 13.37 10.31
N VAL A 423 -16.07 12.18 10.87
CA VAL A 423 -15.71 10.98 10.10
C VAL A 423 -16.94 10.14 9.77
N MET A 424 -17.23 10.00 8.49
CA MET A 424 -18.24 9.10 7.94
C MET A 424 -17.56 7.98 7.13
N VAL A 425 -17.91 6.73 7.40
CA VAL A 425 -17.33 5.57 6.70
C VAL A 425 -18.47 4.75 6.12
N ALA A 426 -18.45 4.50 4.82
CA ALA A 426 -19.28 3.47 4.22
C ALA A 426 -18.52 2.14 4.23
N GLY A 427 -19.24 1.05 4.46
CA GLY A 427 -18.78 -0.29 4.13
C GLY A 427 -19.07 -0.60 2.66
N PHE A 428 -18.94 -1.88 2.30
CA PHE A 428 -19.48 -2.45 1.06
C PHE A 428 -18.94 -1.78 -0.22
N GLY A 429 -17.65 -1.42 -0.23
CA GLY A 429 -16.88 -1.16 -1.44
C GLY A 429 -16.73 -2.42 -2.30
N ASP A 430 -15.52 -2.77 -2.75
CA ASP A 430 -15.31 -4.05 -3.44
C ASP A 430 -15.73 -5.19 -2.48
N GLY A 431 -16.77 -5.93 -2.84
CA GLY A 431 -17.39 -6.95 -1.99
C GLY A 431 -16.64 -8.29 -1.99
N ALA A 432 -15.63 -8.45 -2.84
CA ALA A 432 -14.93 -9.72 -3.07
C ALA A 432 -14.37 -10.42 -1.82
N PRO A 433 -13.83 -9.71 -0.80
CA PRO A 433 -13.38 -10.34 0.45
C PRO A 433 -14.44 -11.12 1.24
N GLY A 434 -15.73 -10.80 1.08
CA GLY A 434 -16.80 -11.26 1.97
C GLY A 434 -16.76 -10.57 3.33
N TYR A 435 -17.01 -11.31 4.42
CA TYR A 435 -16.84 -10.81 5.77
C TYR A 435 -15.39 -10.44 6.08
N ILE A 436 -15.24 -9.32 6.77
CA ILE A 436 -13.95 -8.87 7.30
C ILE A 436 -14.12 -8.61 8.81
N PRO A 437 -13.88 -9.64 9.64
CA PRO A 437 -13.99 -9.53 11.10
C PRO A 437 -12.78 -8.84 11.73
N THR A 438 -12.98 -8.16 12.87
CA THR A 438 -11.86 -7.67 13.69
C THR A 438 -11.13 -8.82 14.39
N ASP A 439 -9.91 -8.59 14.85
CA ASP A 439 -9.12 -9.61 15.54
C ASP A 439 -9.80 -10.03 16.85
N GLN A 440 -10.54 -9.11 17.50
CA GLN A 440 -11.33 -9.43 18.68
C GLN A 440 -12.44 -10.44 18.36
N CYS A 441 -13.15 -10.28 17.23
CA CYS A 441 -14.21 -11.20 16.84
C CYS A 441 -13.66 -12.60 16.55
N TRP A 442 -12.49 -12.69 15.91
CA TRP A 442 -11.78 -13.96 15.71
C TRP A 442 -11.42 -14.64 17.04
N LYS A 443 -10.85 -13.89 18.00
CA LYS A 443 -10.51 -14.40 19.34
C LYS A 443 -11.74 -14.90 20.11
N GLU A 444 -12.90 -14.32 19.82
CA GLU A 444 -14.19 -14.68 20.39
C GLU A 444 -14.94 -15.75 19.59
N GLY A 445 -14.26 -16.41 18.65
CA GLY A 445 -14.77 -17.60 17.94
C GLY A 445 -15.73 -17.29 16.80
N TYR A 446 -15.69 -16.10 16.20
CA TYR A 446 -16.41 -15.84 14.97
C TYR A 446 -15.95 -16.80 13.86
N GLN A 447 -16.90 -17.36 13.12
CA GLN A 447 -16.62 -18.20 11.96
C GLN A 447 -17.78 -18.11 10.97
N ASP A 448 -17.46 -17.88 9.71
CA ASP A 448 -18.44 -17.83 8.60
C ASP A 448 -17.82 -18.42 7.32
N ASP A 449 -18.68 -18.94 6.44
CA ASP A 449 -18.31 -19.53 5.15
C ASP A 449 -18.20 -18.49 4.03
N TYR A 450 -18.74 -17.29 4.23
CA TYR A 450 -18.62 -16.13 3.34
C TYR A 450 -17.49 -15.19 3.79
N CYS A 451 -16.33 -15.75 4.14
CA CYS A 451 -15.17 -15.02 4.66
C CYS A 451 -13.88 -15.54 4.01
N TRP A 452 -13.48 -14.94 2.89
CA TRP A 452 -12.31 -15.38 2.10
C TRP A 452 -11.00 -14.67 2.45
N VAL A 453 -11.00 -13.86 3.51
CA VAL A 453 -9.79 -13.22 4.07
C VAL A 453 -9.23 -14.09 5.19
N ALA A 454 -7.89 -14.14 5.30
CA ALA A 454 -7.25 -14.85 6.40
C ALA A 454 -7.66 -14.23 7.75
N PRO A 455 -7.73 -15.02 8.84
CA PRO A 455 -7.94 -14.48 10.18
C PRO A 455 -6.85 -13.49 10.60
N MET A 456 -7.13 -12.70 11.62
CA MET A 456 -6.14 -11.86 12.30
C MET A 456 -5.49 -10.77 11.42
N THR A 457 -6.27 -10.19 10.50
CA THR A 457 -5.79 -9.17 9.53
C THR A 457 -6.17 -7.73 9.89
N GLU A 458 -6.72 -7.46 11.07
CA GLU A 458 -7.20 -6.12 11.46
C GLU A 458 -6.12 -5.04 11.29
N GLY A 459 -4.87 -5.34 11.66
CA GLY A 459 -3.75 -4.41 11.53
C GLY A 459 -3.51 -3.93 10.09
N VAL A 460 -3.74 -4.78 9.09
CA VAL A 460 -3.58 -4.45 7.66
C VAL A 460 -4.60 -3.41 7.23
N ILE A 461 -5.86 -3.62 7.62
CA ILE A 461 -6.99 -2.74 7.29
C ILE A 461 -6.86 -1.40 8.01
N LEU A 462 -6.54 -1.43 9.31
CA LEU A 462 -6.34 -0.21 10.11
C LEU A 462 -5.18 0.63 9.57
N ASN A 463 -4.14 0.01 9.00
CA ASN A 463 -3.05 0.73 8.36
C ASN A 463 -3.48 1.42 7.07
N ALA A 464 -4.18 0.72 6.18
CA ALA A 464 -4.71 1.32 4.96
C ALA A 464 -5.72 2.44 5.28
N LEU A 465 -6.61 2.22 6.25
CA LEU A 465 -7.57 3.22 6.73
C LEU A 465 -6.87 4.45 7.28
N ARG A 466 -5.81 4.30 8.08
CA ARG A 466 -5.02 5.42 8.61
C ARG A 466 -4.39 6.26 7.48
N GLN A 467 -3.82 5.61 6.47
CA GLN A 467 -3.25 6.27 5.30
C GLN A 467 -4.33 7.03 4.51
N ALA A 468 -5.47 6.39 4.24
CA ALA A 468 -6.60 7.02 3.57
C ALA A 468 -7.12 8.25 4.35
N LEU A 469 -7.24 8.13 5.66
CA LEU A 469 -7.66 9.22 6.53
C LEU A 469 -6.56 10.29 6.74
N GLY A 470 -5.33 10.10 6.24
CA GLY A 470 -4.24 11.04 6.52
C GLY A 470 -3.95 11.20 8.02
N ALA A 471 -4.25 10.17 8.81
CA ALA A 471 -3.99 10.17 10.24
C ALA A 471 -2.50 9.89 10.51
N PRO A 472 -1.93 10.40 11.62
CA PRO A 472 -0.54 10.13 11.97
C PRO A 472 -0.25 8.62 11.97
N PRO A 473 0.94 8.17 11.51
CA PRO A 473 1.32 6.77 11.54
C PRO A 473 1.05 6.19 12.93
N ALA A 474 0.64 4.92 12.99
CA ALA A 474 0.45 4.25 14.27
C ALA A 474 1.76 4.39 15.06
N ALA A 475 1.67 4.61 16.37
CA ALA A 475 2.77 4.17 17.21
C ALA A 475 3.07 2.71 16.81
N PRO A 476 4.33 2.37 16.48
CA PRO A 476 4.66 1.01 16.08
C PRO A 476 4.05 0.07 17.11
N PRO A 477 3.38 -1.02 16.69
CA PRO A 477 2.81 -1.95 17.65
C PRO A 477 3.90 -2.30 18.66
N PRO A 478 3.58 -2.40 19.97
CA PRO A 478 4.54 -2.95 20.91
C PRO A 478 5.04 -4.25 20.31
N ALA A 479 6.37 -4.41 20.25
CA ALA A 479 7.00 -5.53 19.58
C ALA A 479 6.42 -6.82 20.15
N HIS A 480 5.45 -7.42 19.45
CA HIS A 480 5.16 -8.82 19.63
C HIS A 480 6.50 -9.53 19.41
N PRO A 481 6.91 -10.48 20.25
CA PRO A 481 8.11 -11.26 20.01
C PRO A 481 7.93 -11.98 18.66
N GLN A 482 8.43 -11.37 17.59
CA GLN A 482 8.45 -11.97 16.27
C GLN A 482 9.47 -13.10 16.34
N LYS A 483 9.13 -14.22 15.70
CA LYS A 483 10.07 -15.32 15.51
C LYS A 483 11.34 -14.76 14.87
N PRO A 484 12.54 -15.20 15.31
CA PRO A 484 13.79 -14.91 14.63
C PRO A 484 13.70 -15.22 13.13
N LEU A 485 14.54 -14.55 12.34
CA LEU A 485 14.63 -14.83 10.91
C LEU A 485 15.21 -16.24 10.74
N GLU A 486 14.71 -17.01 9.77
CA GLU A 486 15.34 -18.27 9.41
C GLU A 486 16.54 -17.94 8.51
N ILE A 487 17.74 -18.03 9.07
CA ILE A 487 19.00 -17.76 8.38
C ILE A 487 19.71 -19.07 8.10
N ARG A 488 20.00 -19.34 6.82
CA ARG A 488 20.80 -20.48 6.38
C ARG A 488 22.04 -19.99 5.63
N GLN A 489 23.22 -20.34 6.14
CA GLN A 489 24.50 -20.02 5.50
C GLN A 489 24.93 -21.16 4.56
N GLU A 490 25.38 -20.79 3.37
CA GLU A 490 25.85 -21.70 2.33
C GLU A 490 27.20 -21.21 1.79
N VAL A 491 28.00 -22.16 1.34
CA VAL A 491 29.29 -21.92 0.70
C VAL A 491 29.10 -22.10 -0.81
N ILE A 492 29.13 -21.00 -1.56
CA ILE A 492 28.94 -21.06 -3.02
C ILE A 492 30.26 -21.22 -3.78
N LYS A 493 31.38 -20.83 -3.14
CA LYS A 493 32.74 -21.08 -3.61
C LYS A 493 33.68 -21.11 -2.41
N ARG A 494 34.71 -21.95 -2.48
CA ARG A 494 35.84 -21.94 -1.54
C ARG A 494 37.14 -21.94 -2.33
N GLU A 495 38.03 -21.01 -2.03
CA GLU A 495 39.34 -20.92 -2.67
C GLU A 495 40.32 -20.09 -1.86
N LEU A 496 41.39 -20.74 -1.41
CA LEU A 496 42.56 -20.06 -0.90
C LEU A 496 43.58 -19.92 -2.02
N HIS A 497 44.04 -18.70 -2.24
CA HIS A 497 45.09 -18.41 -3.20
C HIS A 497 46.11 -17.43 -2.60
N PRO A 498 47.42 -17.60 -2.84
CA PRO A 498 48.44 -16.70 -2.32
C PRO A 498 48.41 -15.31 -2.98
N ASP A 499 47.87 -15.20 -4.19
CA ASP A 499 47.90 -13.97 -5.01
C ASP A 499 46.60 -13.17 -5.00
N PHE A 500 45.47 -13.79 -4.63
CA PHE A 500 44.18 -13.10 -4.61
C PHE A 500 43.23 -13.73 -3.61
N CYS A 501 42.18 -12.99 -3.27
CA CYS A 501 40.96 -13.54 -2.68
C CYS A 501 39.75 -13.07 -3.50
N TRP A 502 38.66 -13.83 -3.44
CA TRP A 502 37.40 -13.43 -4.04
C TRP A 502 36.79 -12.25 -3.28
N PHE A 503 36.11 -11.38 -4.00
CA PHE A 503 35.57 -10.13 -3.48
C PHE A 503 34.32 -9.70 -4.26
N HIS A 504 33.51 -8.82 -3.66
CA HIS A 504 32.28 -8.26 -4.25
C HIS A 504 31.25 -9.28 -4.78
N PRO A 505 30.95 -10.39 -4.10
CA PRO A 505 29.85 -11.24 -4.50
C PRO A 505 28.54 -10.48 -4.33
N ARG A 506 27.85 -10.15 -5.43
CA ARG A 506 26.55 -9.45 -5.41
C ARG A 506 25.56 -10.10 -6.36
N ALA A 507 24.37 -10.40 -5.87
CA ALA A 507 23.37 -11.19 -6.57
C ALA A 507 22.34 -10.33 -7.31
N ALA A 508 21.87 -10.81 -8.45
CA ALA A 508 20.69 -10.30 -9.16
C ALA A 508 19.84 -11.46 -9.68
N VAL A 509 18.53 -11.38 -9.45
CA VAL A 509 17.57 -12.36 -9.98
C VAL A 509 17.14 -11.97 -11.38
N VAL A 510 17.14 -12.95 -12.28
CA VAL A 510 16.66 -12.83 -13.65
C VAL A 510 15.42 -13.71 -13.81
N PRO A 511 14.22 -13.11 -13.89
CA PRO A 511 12.99 -13.83 -14.20
C PRO A 511 13.12 -14.56 -15.56
N HIS A 512 12.47 -15.72 -15.69
CA HIS A 512 12.44 -16.41 -16.98
C HIS A 512 11.67 -15.60 -18.03
N LEU A 513 12.37 -15.18 -19.07
CA LEU A 513 11.80 -14.46 -20.21
C LEU A 513 11.30 -15.46 -21.25
N GLY A 514 9.98 -15.54 -21.45
CA GLY A 514 9.39 -16.19 -22.63
C GLY A 514 9.48 -17.72 -22.64
N GLY A 515 8.51 -18.37 -22.00
CA GLY A 515 8.12 -19.74 -22.32
C GLY A 515 6.65 -19.89 -21.99
N THR A 516 5.83 -20.25 -22.98
CA THR A 516 4.49 -20.79 -22.69
C THR A 516 4.71 -21.98 -21.76
N THR A 517 4.37 -21.82 -20.48
CA THR A 517 4.21 -22.99 -19.61
C THR A 517 3.12 -23.82 -20.28
N GLN A 518 3.47 -25.03 -20.72
CA GLN A 518 2.42 -25.98 -21.07
C GLN A 518 1.48 -26.07 -19.86
N PRO A 519 0.16 -26.02 -20.08
CA PRO A 519 -0.80 -26.14 -18.98
C PRO A 519 -0.48 -27.38 -18.15
N GLY A 520 -0.14 -27.20 -16.88
CA GLY A 520 0.21 -28.30 -15.96
C GLY A 520 1.70 -28.55 -15.69
N SER A 521 2.63 -27.81 -16.30
CA SER A 521 4.06 -27.89 -15.93
C SER A 521 4.39 -26.97 -14.74
N PRO A 522 5.20 -27.41 -13.76
CA PRO A 522 5.62 -26.55 -12.66
C PRO A 522 6.43 -25.35 -13.17
N PRO A 523 6.30 -24.16 -12.55
CA PRO A 523 7.07 -22.98 -12.94
C PRO A 523 8.56 -23.27 -12.78
N ARG A 524 9.36 -22.90 -13.78
CA ARG A 524 10.82 -23.02 -13.67
C ARG A 524 11.34 -21.99 -12.66
N PRO A 525 12.29 -22.37 -11.79
CA PRO A 525 12.91 -21.43 -10.85
C PRO A 525 13.62 -20.30 -11.61
N PRO A 526 13.65 -19.07 -11.07
CA PRO A 526 14.36 -17.98 -11.72
C PRO A 526 15.87 -18.24 -11.72
N ARG A 527 16.56 -17.62 -12.68
CA ARG A 527 18.02 -17.65 -12.75
C ARG A 527 18.57 -16.61 -11.77
N VAL A 528 19.67 -16.90 -11.10
CA VAL A 528 20.39 -15.91 -10.29
C VAL A 528 21.82 -15.76 -10.80
N LEU A 529 22.20 -14.52 -11.07
CA LEU A 529 23.55 -14.07 -11.38
C LEU A 529 24.21 -13.61 -10.08
N ILE A 530 25.48 -13.96 -9.85
CA ILE A 530 26.33 -13.28 -8.87
C ILE A 530 27.57 -12.73 -9.57
N THR A 531 27.85 -11.44 -9.43
CA THR A 531 29.11 -10.82 -9.87
C THR A 531 30.21 -11.03 -8.84
N LEU A 532 31.47 -11.24 -9.24
CA LEU A 532 32.64 -11.38 -8.37
C LEU A 532 33.87 -10.71 -8.99
N GLN A 533 34.84 -10.32 -8.16
CA GLN A 533 36.17 -9.88 -8.59
C GLN A 533 37.25 -10.55 -7.74
N LYS A 534 38.48 -10.61 -8.27
CA LYS A 534 39.67 -10.97 -7.50
C LYS A 534 40.29 -9.69 -6.95
N HIS A 535 40.60 -9.64 -5.66
CA HIS A 535 41.41 -8.58 -5.05
C HIS A 535 42.90 -8.95 -5.19
N LEU A 536 43.75 -8.08 -5.74
CA LEU A 536 45.10 -8.38 -6.23
C LEU A 536 46.22 -7.73 -5.40
N LYS A 537 46.30 -8.07 -4.11
CA LYS A 537 47.36 -7.66 -3.13
C LYS A 537 47.59 -6.16 -2.88
N ALA A 538 47.12 -5.25 -3.73
CA ALA A 538 47.16 -3.80 -3.52
C ALA A 538 45.78 -3.29 -3.06
N SER A 539 45.76 -2.16 -2.34
CA SER A 539 44.53 -1.60 -1.77
C SER A 539 43.51 -1.26 -2.87
N ASP A 540 42.37 -1.92 -2.84
CA ASP A 540 41.28 -1.74 -3.82
C ASP A 540 41.74 -1.95 -5.29
N HIS A 541 42.66 -2.89 -5.50
CA HIS A 541 43.12 -3.33 -6.82
C HIS A 541 42.39 -4.61 -7.23
N TYR A 542 41.52 -4.52 -8.25
CA TYR A 542 40.62 -5.60 -8.64
C TYR A 542 40.83 -6.06 -10.09
N SER A 543 40.67 -7.36 -10.33
CA SER A 543 40.61 -7.93 -11.69
C SER A 543 39.40 -7.42 -12.48
N GLY A 544 39.28 -7.84 -13.75
CA GLY A 544 38.01 -7.83 -14.47
C GLY A 544 36.90 -8.60 -13.74
N LEU A 545 35.65 -8.44 -14.20
CA LEU A 545 34.48 -9.03 -13.55
C LEU A 545 34.30 -10.51 -13.91
N TYR A 546 33.99 -11.31 -12.88
CA TYR A 546 33.61 -12.71 -12.98
C TYR A 546 32.12 -12.88 -12.65
N THR A 547 31.51 -13.94 -13.15
CA THR A 547 30.11 -14.28 -12.83
C THR A 547 29.94 -15.72 -12.39
N LEU A 548 29.09 -15.92 -11.40
CA LEU A 548 28.54 -17.20 -10.97
C LEU A 548 27.05 -17.22 -11.37
N TRP A 549 26.57 -18.39 -11.78
CA TRP A 549 25.17 -18.57 -12.18
C TRP A 549 24.55 -19.78 -11.50
N THR A 550 23.28 -19.65 -11.15
CA THR A 550 22.42 -20.78 -10.80
C THR A 550 21.10 -20.68 -11.55
N ASP A 551 20.66 -21.81 -12.09
CA ASP A 551 19.35 -21.98 -12.74
C ASP A 551 18.38 -22.79 -11.83
N ASP A 552 18.77 -23.05 -10.57
CA ASP A 552 18.06 -23.93 -9.63
C ASP A 552 18.05 -23.36 -8.20
N LEU A 553 18.06 -22.03 -8.09
CA LEU A 553 18.06 -21.29 -6.81
C LEU A 553 19.19 -21.70 -5.86
N GLY A 554 20.37 -21.98 -6.41
CA GLY A 554 21.63 -22.20 -5.70
C GLY A 554 21.90 -23.64 -5.29
N ALA A 555 21.14 -24.61 -5.81
CA ALA A 555 21.47 -26.02 -5.62
C ALA A 555 22.72 -26.42 -6.40
N THR A 556 22.92 -25.84 -7.59
CA THR A 556 24.15 -25.95 -8.38
C THR A 556 24.62 -24.58 -8.88
N TRP A 557 25.93 -24.45 -9.08
CA TRP A 557 26.59 -23.22 -9.50
C TRP A 557 27.48 -23.47 -10.73
N LYS A 558 27.40 -22.57 -11.71
CA LYS A 558 28.30 -22.49 -12.87
C LYS A 558 29.22 -21.29 -12.71
N GLY A 559 30.51 -21.47 -13.01
CA GLY A 559 31.54 -20.44 -12.84
C GLY A 559 32.37 -20.64 -11.55
N PRO A 560 33.11 -19.61 -11.09
CA PRO A 560 33.14 -18.24 -11.63
C PRO A 560 33.79 -18.17 -13.03
N THR A 561 33.19 -17.42 -13.94
CA THR A 561 33.69 -17.22 -15.31
C THR A 561 33.94 -15.74 -15.57
N GLU A 562 35.13 -15.42 -16.08
CA GLU A 562 35.50 -14.04 -16.45
C GLU A 562 34.65 -13.55 -17.62
N ILE A 563 34.22 -12.29 -17.58
CA ILE A 563 33.46 -11.63 -18.64
C ILE A 563 34.41 -10.67 -19.38
N PRO A 564 34.86 -11.01 -20.60
CA PRO A 564 35.84 -10.20 -21.33
C PRO A 564 35.38 -8.76 -21.58
N GLU A 565 34.09 -8.54 -21.81
CA GLU A 565 33.49 -7.22 -22.00
C GLU A 565 33.58 -6.32 -20.76
N LEU A 566 33.84 -6.91 -19.59
CA LEU A 566 33.98 -6.28 -18.27
C LEU A 566 35.42 -6.36 -17.75
N GLY A 567 36.37 -6.64 -18.65
CA GLY A 567 37.79 -6.67 -18.36
C GLY A 567 38.44 -5.28 -18.28
N TRP A 568 39.72 -5.30 -17.98
CA TRP A 568 40.59 -4.14 -17.99
C TRP A 568 40.77 -3.54 -19.39
N VAL A 569 40.90 -2.21 -19.44
CA VAL A 569 41.13 -1.43 -20.66
C VAL A 569 42.48 -0.72 -20.55
N PRO A 570 43.54 -1.21 -21.24
CA PRO A 570 44.84 -0.55 -21.25
C PRO A 570 44.75 0.88 -21.78
N GLN A 571 45.53 1.78 -21.17
CA GLN A 571 45.59 3.20 -21.55
C GLN A 571 46.92 3.54 -22.25
N PRO A 572 46.96 4.58 -23.10
CA PRO A 572 48.18 4.98 -23.80
C PRO A 572 49.35 5.40 -22.90
N ASP A 573 49.05 5.87 -21.68
CA ASP A 573 50.04 6.29 -20.67
C ASP A 573 50.61 5.11 -19.85
N GLY A 574 50.23 3.87 -20.18
CA GLY A 574 50.63 2.66 -19.46
C GLY A 574 49.79 2.36 -18.22
N SER A 575 48.82 3.21 -17.86
CA SER A 575 47.82 2.89 -16.84
C SER A 575 46.76 1.90 -17.36
N THR A 576 45.97 1.34 -16.45
CA THR A 576 44.85 0.46 -16.78
C THR A 576 43.56 1.05 -16.25
N LEU A 577 42.55 1.18 -17.11
CA LEU A 577 41.20 1.57 -16.72
C LEU A 577 40.35 0.33 -16.47
N ALA A 578 39.76 0.22 -15.29
CA ALA A 578 39.00 -0.93 -14.83
C ALA A 578 37.64 -0.53 -14.28
N VAL A 579 36.77 -1.53 -14.06
CA VAL A 579 35.53 -1.39 -13.29
C VAL A 579 35.67 -2.08 -11.93
N ALA A 580 35.14 -1.46 -10.88
CA ALA A 580 35.15 -1.98 -9.52
C ALA A 580 33.79 -1.75 -8.84
N ASP A 581 33.58 -2.44 -7.72
CA ASP A 581 32.42 -2.25 -6.84
C ASP A 581 31.06 -2.43 -7.54
N VAL A 582 30.96 -3.38 -8.46
CA VAL A 582 29.77 -3.60 -9.28
C VAL A 582 28.61 -4.22 -8.50
N THR A 583 27.42 -3.63 -8.59
CA THR A 583 26.15 -4.15 -8.06
C THR A 583 25.16 -4.40 -9.21
N PRO A 584 24.83 -5.67 -9.51
CA PRO A 584 23.85 -6.01 -10.53
C PRO A 584 22.41 -5.93 -9.98
N SER A 585 21.46 -5.53 -10.81
CA SER A 585 20.04 -5.73 -10.55
C SER A 585 19.23 -5.76 -11.85
N TYR A 586 18.06 -6.38 -11.81
CA TYR A 586 17.19 -6.55 -12.96
C TYR A 586 16.41 -5.27 -13.24
N HIS A 587 16.26 -4.94 -14.52
CA HIS A 587 15.45 -3.83 -15.01
C HIS A 587 14.20 -4.39 -15.71
N PRO A 588 13.06 -4.51 -14.99
CA PRO A 588 11.86 -5.17 -15.51
C PRO A 588 11.35 -4.63 -16.85
N PRO A 589 11.31 -3.30 -17.08
CA PRO A 589 10.77 -2.77 -18.34
C PRO A 589 11.54 -3.23 -19.59
N THR A 590 12.86 -3.40 -19.50
CA THR A 590 13.68 -3.84 -20.64
C THR A 590 13.91 -5.35 -20.65
N GLY A 591 13.72 -5.99 -19.49
CA GLY A 591 14.04 -7.40 -19.29
C GLY A 591 15.53 -7.71 -19.21
N LYS A 592 16.37 -6.71 -18.93
CA LYS A 592 17.83 -6.83 -18.89
C LYS A 592 18.36 -6.72 -17.45
N VAL A 593 19.57 -7.18 -17.21
CA VAL A 593 20.30 -6.89 -15.96
C VAL A 593 21.21 -5.71 -16.21
N LEU A 594 21.12 -4.69 -15.36
CA LEU A 594 22.07 -3.59 -15.33
C LEU A 594 23.07 -3.87 -14.22
N ALA A 595 24.35 -3.68 -14.48
CA ALA A 595 25.41 -3.83 -13.51
C ALA A 595 26.12 -2.49 -13.37
N ILE A 596 25.93 -1.82 -12.23
CA ILE A 596 26.45 -0.47 -11.98
C ILE A 596 27.58 -0.55 -10.95
N GLY A 597 28.69 0.12 -11.23
CA GLY A 597 29.84 0.23 -10.33
C GLY A 597 30.57 1.55 -10.55
N CYS A 598 31.89 1.54 -10.38
CA CYS A 598 32.73 2.69 -10.68
C CYS A 598 33.92 2.34 -11.58
N SER A 599 34.38 3.33 -12.36
CA SER A 599 35.63 3.24 -13.08
C SER A 599 36.81 3.62 -12.19
N VAL A 600 37.94 2.94 -12.36
CA VAL A 600 39.17 3.17 -11.60
C VAL A 600 40.36 3.08 -12.54
N TYR A 601 41.28 4.03 -12.45
CA TYR A 601 42.59 3.93 -13.10
C TYR A 601 43.59 3.29 -12.13
N TYR A 602 44.30 2.27 -12.60
CA TYR A 602 45.38 1.62 -11.89
C TYR A 602 46.73 1.95 -12.54
N GLY A 603 47.72 2.27 -11.71
CA GLY A 603 49.11 2.33 -12.12
C GLY A 603 49.73 0.94 -12.27
N SER A 604 51.02 0.90 -12.58
CA SER A 604 51.72 -0.36 -12.87
C SER A 604 51.86 -1.28 -11.65
N HIS A 605 51.61 -0.79 -10.44
CA HIS A 605 51.70 -1.56 -9.19
C HIS A 605 50.32 -1.77 -8.54
N GLY A 606 49.23 -1.40 -9.24
CA GLY A 606 47.85 -1.57 -8.77
C GLY A 606 47.32 -0.43 -7.89
N GLU A 607 48.11 0.63 -7.69
CA GLU A 607 47.68 1.84 -7.00
C GLU A 607 46.62 2.60 -7.79
N GLN A 608 45.61 3.16 -7.12
CA GLN A 608 44.61 3.99 -7.79
C GLN A 608 45.21 5.34 -8.17
N LEU A 609 44.97 5.77 -9.42
CA LEU A 609 45.41 7.06 -9.93
C LEU A 609 44.29 8.10 -9.83
N HIS A 610 44.65 9.31 -9.41
CA HIS A 610 43.74 10.44 -9.17
C HIS A 610 44.26 11.74 -9.81
N ASP A 611 45.21 11.61 -10.73
CA ASP A 611 46.04 12.66 -11.33
C ASP A 611 45.39 13.36 -12.53
N ARG A 612 44.11 13.09 -12.80
CA ARG A 612 43.38 13.56 -13.99
C ARG A 612 41.94 13.93 -13.63
N PRO A 613 41.26 14.83 -14.37
CA PRO A 613 39.83 15.07 -14.19
C PRO A 613 39.01 13.80 -14.46
N ARG A 614 37.84 13.69 -13.84
CA ARG A 614 36.95 12.50 -13.99
C ARG A 614 37.67 11.17 -13.79
N PHE A 615 38.64 11.13 -12.87
CA PHE A 615 39.48 9.97 -12.59
C PHE A 615 38.70 8.77 -12.03
N SER A 616 37.46 8.96 -11.57
CA SER A 616 36.62 7.84 -11.17
C SER A 616 35.15 8.17 -11.30
N GLN A 617 34.45 7.46 -12.18
CA GLN A 617 33.10 7.78 -12.61
C GLN A 617 32.17 6.59 -12.41
N THR A 618 30.86 6.83 -12.44
CA THR A 618 29.87 5.75 -12.39
C THR A 618 29.93 5.00 -13.71
N ALA A 619 30.24 3.71 -13.64
CA ALA A 619 30.36 2.84 -14.78
C ALA A 619 29.20 1.84 -14.77
N TYR A 620 28.75 1.41 -15.94
CA TYR A 620 27.67 0.45 -16.06
C TYR A 620 27.87 -0.49 -17.24
N ALA A 621 27.26 -1.66 -17.15
CA ALA A 621 27.12 -2.59 -18.27
C ALA A 621 25.75 -3.26 -18.23
N VAL A 622 25.33 -3.76 -19.38
CA VAL A 622 24.02 -4.38 -19.56
C VAL A 622 24.20 -5.84 -19.97
N TYR A 623 23.55 -6.74 -19.26
CA TYR A 623 23.40 -8.13 -19.68
C TYR A 623 22.00 -8.36 -20.23
N ASP A 624 21.92 -8.89 -21.44
CA ASP A 624 20.66 -9.30 -22.07
C ASP A 624 20.48 -10.82 -21.92
N PRO A 625 19.56 -11.28 -21.03
CA PRO A 625 19.32 -12.69 -20.81
C PRO A 625 18.74 -13.43 -22.02
N ARG A 626 18.16 -12.73 -23.00
CA ARG A 626 17.60 -13.35 -24.21
C ARG A 626 18.69 -13.78 -25.18
N THR A 627 19.76 -12.99 -25.27
CA THR A 627 20.91 -13.29 -26.14
C THR A 627 22.08 -13.91 -25.40
N ASP A 628 22.04 -13.93 -24.07
CA ASP A 628 23.12 -14.36 -23.18
C ASP A 628 24.43 -13.58 -23.43
N ARG A 629 24.31 -12.25 -23.55
CA ARG A 629 25.44 -11.37 -23.88
C ARG A 629 25.52 -10.18 -22.94
N TRP A 630 26.76 -9.84 -22.59
CA TRP A 630 27.12 -8.58 -21.95
C TRP A 630 27.44 -7.51 -22.98
N SER A 631 27.04 -6.28 -22.71
CA SER A 631 27.62 -5.10 -23.36
C SER A 631 29.03 -4.88 -22.83
N ARG A 632 29.89 -4.22 -23.60
CA ARG A 632 31.05 -3.54 -23.01
C ARG A 632 30.56 -2.53 -21.98
N TRP A 633 31.31 -2.39 -20.88
CA TRP A 633 30.98 -1.38 -19.89
C TRP A 633 31.23 0.03 -20.44
N ALA A 634 30.44 0.98 -19.98
CA ALA A 634 30.49 2.39 -20.37
C ALA A 634 30.45 3.28 -19.12
N ILE A 635 30.84 4.54 -19.30
CA ILE A 635 30.75 5.57 -18.26
C ILE A 635 29.40 6.29 -18.38
N LEU A 636 28.71 6.49 -17.27
CA LEU A 636 27.54 7.36 -17.19
C LEU A 636 27.99 8.82 -17.34
N GLU A 637 27.51 9.47 -18.39
CA GLU A 637 27.76 10.89 -18.63
C GLU A 637 27.01 11.74 -17.59
N LEU A 638 27.76 12.45 -16.74
CA LEU A 638 27.24 13.38 -15.72
C LEU A 638 27.52 14.84 -16.12
N PRO A 639 26.82 15.83 -15.54
CA PRO A 639 27.09 17.25 -15.75
C PRO A 639 28.58 17.62 -15.61
N PRO A 640 29.09 18.61 -16.38
CA PRO A 640 30.51 18.94 -16.47
C PRO A 640 31.13 19.49 -15.17
N ASP A 641 30.34 19.73 -14.13
CA ASP A 641 30.76 20.29 -12.85
C ASP A 641 31.93 19.52 -12.21
N GLU A 642 32.93 20.26 -11.75
CA GLU A 642 34.14 19.69 -11.14
C GLU A 642 33.83 18.82 -9.91
N LYS A 643 32.72 19.09 -9.20
CA LYS A 643 32.28 18.27 -8.05
C LYS A 643 32.08 16.80 -8.41
N PHE A 644 31.86 16.48 -9.69
CA PHE A 644 31.70 15.11 -10.19
C PHE A 644 32.99 14.52 -10.78
N ASN A 645 34.17 15.10 -10.54
CA ASN A 645 35.44 14.49 -10.94
C ASN A 645 35.65 13.10 -10.30
N LEU A 646 35.20 12.93 -9.06
CA LEU A 646 34.87 11.64 -8.49
C LEU A 646 33.34 11.56 -8.38
N ALA A 647 32.72 10.54 -8.95
CA ALA A 647 31.28 10.30 -8.85
C ALA A 647 30.99 8.81 -8.98
N ARG A 648 30.86 8.11 -7.85
CA ARG A 648 30.81 6.64 -7.79
C ARG A 648 29.46 6.14 -7.28
N ASN A 649 28.84 5.22 -8.01
CA ASN A 649 28.00 4.18 -7.40
C ASN A 649 28.92 3.00 -7.04
N GLY A 650 29.72 3.17 -5.98
CA GLY A 650 30.60 2.10 -5.50
C GLY A 650 29.82 1.28 -4.48
N CYS A 651 29.35 0.08 -4.87
CA CYS A 651 28.58 -0.89 -4.07
C CYS A 651 27.12 -0.58 -3.75
N GLY A 652 26.63 0.62 -4.04
CA GLY A 652 25.30 1.07 -3.62
C GLY A 652 24.15 0.27 -4.22
N GLN A 653 23.16 -0.08 -3.39
CA GLN A 653 21.86 -0.55 -3.90
C GLN A 653 21.15 0.60 -4.63
N TRP A 654 20.67 0.33 -5.84
CA TRP A 654 19.89 1.25 -6.67
C TRP A 654 18.54 0.60 -6.99
N LEU A 655 17.56 1.40 -7.44
CA LEU A 655 16.20 0.91 -7.69
C LEU A 655 15.65 1.35 -9.03
N VAL A 656 14.60 0.64 -9.46
CA VAL A 656 13.78 0.98 -10.62
C VAL A 656 12.44 1.54 -10.11
N GLU A 657 12.09 2.74 -10.56
CA GLU A 657 10.80 3.37 -10.33
C GLU A 657 9.69 2.67 -11.12
N GLU A 658 8.42 2.88 -10.74
CA GLU A 658 7.27 2.19 -11.37
C GLU A 658 7.12 2.50 -12.87
N ASP A 659 7.60 3.66 -13.30
CA ASP A 659 7.63 4.09 -14.70
C ASP A 659 8.86 3.59 -15.48
N GLY A 660 9.75 2.84 -14.83
CA GLY A 660 10.96 2.29 -15.42
C GLY A 660 12.18 3.22 -15.38
N ARG A 661 12.10 4.39 -14.74
CA ARG A 661 13.29 5.21 -14.45
C ARG A 661 14.12 4.57 -13.33
N LEU A 662 15.38 4.98 -13.22
CA LEU A 662 16.31 4.45 -12.23
C LEU A 662 16.68 5.52 -11.21
N LEU A 663 16.68 5.16 -9.93
CA LEU A 663 17.33 5.96 -8.89
C LEU A 663 18.67 5.33 -8.52
N VAL A 664 19.76 6.03 -8.85
CA VAL A 664 21.13 5.56 -8.69
C VAL A 664 21.84 6.46 -7.67
N PRO A 665 22.05 5.99 -6.43
CA PRO A 665 22.76 6.80 -5.44
C PRO A 665 24.25 6.83 -5.75
N ILE A 666 24.87 8.00 -5.67
CA ILE A 666 26.31 8.17 -5.86
C ILE A 666 26.93 8.94 -4.70
N TYR A 667 28.22 8.73 -4.47
CA TYR A 667 29.04 9.66 -3.71
C TYR A 667 30.03 10.37 -4.62
N PHE A 668 30.29 11.63 -4.34
CA PHE A 668 31.04 12.50 -5.24
C PHE A 668 31.92 13.51 -4.50
N ALA A 669 32.99 13.94 -5.18
CA ALA A 669 33.84 15.03 -4.76
C ALA A 669 34.72 15.54 -5.91
N PRO A 670 35.21 16.79 -5.83
CA PRO A 670 36.14 17.31 -6.82
C PRO A 670 37.52 16.62 -6.78
N ARG A 671 37.93 16.12 -5.60
CA ARG A 671 39.22 15.46 -5.35
C ARG A 671 39.10 14.46 -4.21
N VAL A 672 40.05 13.52 -4.09
CA VAL A 672 40.03 12.45 -3.07
C VAL A 672 40.27 12.94 -1.64
N ASP A 673 40.89 14.10 -1.48
CA ASP A 673 41.21 14.73 -0.18
C ASP A 673 40.07 15.63 0.35
N VAL A 674 38.99 15.78 -0.43
CA VAL A 674 37.81 16.56 -0.05
C VAL A 674 36.73 15.63 0.50
N PRO A 675 36.07 15.96 1.62
CA PRO A 675 34.96 15.16 2.14
C PRO A 675 33.88 14.92 1.07
N PHE A 676 33.57 13.66 0.85
CA PHE A 676 32.61 13.21 -0.14
C PHE A 676 31.19 13.65 0.25
N GLY A 677 30.44 14.10 -0.75
CA GLY A 677 28.99 14.27 -0.69
C GLY A 677 28.27 13.05 -1.25
N VAL A 678 26.99 12.91 -0.92
CA VAL A 678 26.10 11.88 -1.48
C VAL A 678 24.90 12.55 -2.13
N THR A 679 24.50 12.07 -3.31
CA THR A 679 23.23 12.44 -3.94
C THR A 679 22.61 11.20 -4.62
N VAL A 680 21.36 11.31 -5.04
CA VAL A 680 20.69 10.28 -5.84
C VAL A 680 20.38 10.84 -7.21
N LEU A 681 20.87 10.14 -8.24
CA LEU A 681 20.61 10.46 -9.63
C LEU A 681 19.31 9.80 -10.06
N ARG A 682 18.50 10.50 -10.86
CA ARG A 682 17.48 9.88 -11.69
C ARG A 682 18.04 9.65 -13.09
N CYS A 683 17.90 8.43 -13.59
CA CYS A 683 18.42 8.00 -14.89
C CYS A 683 17.34 7.25 -15.70
N VAL A 684 17.58 7.09 -17.00
CA VAL A 684 16.77 6.26 -17.88
C VAL A 684 17.66 5.31 -18.67
N LEU A 685 17.21 4.07 -18.88
CA LEU A 685 17.87 3.11 -19.74
C LEU A 685 17.21 3.13 -21.13
N ASP A 686 17.95 3.60 -22.13
CA ASP A 686 17.54 3.68 -23.54
C ASP A 686 18.34 2.67 -24.37
N GLY A 687 17.70 1.54 -24.70
CA GLY A 687 18.37 0.39 -25.33
C GLY A 687 19.39 -0.26 -24.38
N ASP A 688 20.66 0.04 -24.59
CA ASP A 688 21.79 -0.34 -23.71
C ASP A 688 22.50 0.88 -23.10
N LYS A 689 22.01 2.12 -23.35
CA LYS A 689 22.64 3.35 -22.86
C LYS A 689 21.90 3.87 -21.63
N LEU A 690 22.61 3.95 -20.50
CA LEU A 690 22.13 4.64 -19.30
C LEU A 690 22.36 6.16 -19.45
N ARG A 691 21.31 6.95 -19.24
CA ARG A 691 21.36 8.42 -19.36
C ARG A 691 20.92 9.08 -18.07
N TYR A 692 21.71 10.04 -17.62
CA TYR A 692 21.37 10.95 -16.52
C TYR A 692 20.21 11.89 -16.92
N LEU A 693 19.30 12.15 -15.98
CA LEU A 693 18.21 13.11 -16.14
C LEU A 693 18.34 14.28 -15.16
N GLU A 694 18.41 13.97 -13.87
CA GLU A 694 18.49 14.95 -12.77
C GLU A 694 19.12 14.30 -11.53
N HIS A 695 19.39 15.09 -10.49
CA HIS A 695 19.75 14.59 -9.16
C HIS A 695 19.02 15.37 -8.06
N GLY A 696 18.84 14.72 -6.92
CA GLY A 696 18.16 15.26 -5.76
C GLY A 696 19.09 16.05 -4.84
N ASP A 697 18.74 16.10 -3.55
CA ASP A 697 19.51 16.85 -2.56
C ASP A 697 20.95 16.33 -2.46
N GLU A 698 21.88 17.23 -2.22
CA GLU A 698 23.29 16.93 -1.99
C GLU A 698 23.57 16.90 -0.49
N LEU A 699 23.81 15.70 0.04
CA LEU A 699 24.06 15.44 1.45
C LEU A 699 25.56 15.53 1.74
N HIS A 700 25.92 16.33 2.74
CA HIS A 700 27.31 16.52 3.14
C HIS A 700 27.49 16.32 4.65
N LEU A 701 28.65 15.80 5.02
CA LEU A 701 29.09 15.71 6.40
C LEU A 701 30.60 16.00 6.46
N PRO A 702 31.05 17.15 7.01
CA PRO A 702 32.46 17.53 7.01
C PRO A 702 33.26 16.81 8.11
N VAL A 703 33.22 15.47 8.10
CA VAL A 703 33.88 14.62 9.09
C VAL A 703 34.63 13.50 8.36
N GLN A 704 35.94 13.40 8.59
CA GLN A 704 36.80 12.42 7.94
C GLN A 704 36.63 12.48 6.40
N ARG A 705 36.40 11.34 5.72
CA ARG A 705 36.22 11.31 4.26
C ARG A 705 34.84 11.78 3.78
N GLY A 706 33.95 12.22 4.66
CA GLY A 706 32.57 12.55 4.33
C GLY A 706 31.64 11.34 4.25
N LEU A 707 30.62 11.42 3.41
CA LEU A 707 29.63 10.36 3.21
C LEU A 707 29.97 9.55 1.96
N CYS A 708 29.96 8.23 2.05
CA CYS A 708 30.23 7.36 0.90
C CYS A 708 29.35 6.11 0.88
N GLU A 709 29.47 5.34 -0.21
CA GLU A 709 28.85 4.02 -0.40
C GLU A 709 27.38 3.95 0.05
N PRO A 710 26.52 4.81 -0.53
CA PRO A 710 25.11 4.85 -0.15
C PRO A 710 24.32 3.68 -0.73
N SER A 711 23.42 3.08 0.07
CA SER A 711 22.46 2.07 -0.41
C SER A 711 21.03 2.52 -0.23
N LEU A 712 20.28 2.47 -1.33
CA LEU A 712 18.90 2.93 -1.44
C LEU A 712 17.93 1.74 -1.41
N ILE A 713 16.83 1.90 -0.68
CA ILE A 713 15.71 0.96 -0.69
C ILE A 713 14.38 1.71 -0.61
N ARG A 714 13.33 1.14 -1.21
CA ARG A 714 11.94 1.56 -0.99
C ARG A 714 11.27 0.59 -0.03
N PHE A 715 10.61 1.12 1.00
CA PHE A 715 9.79 0.33 1.91
C PHE A 715 8.48 1.06 2.23
N GLY A 716 7.36 0.45 1.87
CA GLY A 716 6.06 1.13 1.84
C GLY A 716 6.07 2.30 0.84
N SER A 717 5.64 3.47 1.31
CA SER A 717 5.60 4.72 0.51
C SER A 717 6.84 5.61 0.73
N ARG A 718 7.90 5.10 1.34
CA ARG A 718 9.09 5.88 1.71
C ARG A 718 10.36 5.25 1.13
N TYR A 719 11.36 6.11 0.95
CA TYR A 719 12.69 5.78 0.49
C TYR A 719 13.68 5.95 1.65
N PHE A 720 14.65 5.04 1.76
CA PHE A 720 15.63 5.04 2.83
C PHE A 720 17.03 4.92 2.24
N LEU A 721 17.95 5.70 2.79
CA LEU A 721 19.33 5.78 2.31
C LEU A 721 20.27 5.51 3.48
N THR A 722 21.09 4.46 3.39
CA THR A 722 22.24 4.30 4.28
C THR A 722 23.41 5.12 3.78
N LEU A 723 24.26 5.56 4.70
CA LEU A 723 25.41 6.39 4.40
C LEU A 723 26.60 5.90 5.24
N ARG A 724 27.68 5.46 4.58
CA ARG A 724 28.92 5.07 5.26
C ARG A 724 29.72 6.33 5.62
N ASN A 725 30.36 6.30 6.79
CA ASN A 725 31.39 7.25 7.19
C ASN A 725 32.40 6.56 8.12
N ASP A 726 33.61 7.13 8.26
CA ASP A 726 34.70 6.56 9.07
C ASP A 726 34.41 6.46 10.56
N LEU A 727 33.54 7.31 11.11
CA LEU A 727 33.30 7.34 12.55
C LEU A 727 32.05 6.56 12.94
N LYS A 728 30.98 6.68 12.15
CA LYS A 728 29.65 6.08 12.38
C LYS A 728 28.94 5.82 11.06
N GLY A 729 28.02 4.87 11.02
CA GLY A 729 27.02 4.77 9.96
C GLY A 729 25.91 5.79 10.15
N TYR A 730 25.36 6.31 9.06
CA TYR A 730 24.23 7.24 9.06
C TYR A 730 23.07 6.71 8.21
N VAL A 731 21.89 7.30 8.43
CA VAL A 731 20.66 7.03 7.70
C VAL A 731 19.86 8.31 7.47
N THR A 732 19.15 8.35 6.35
CA THR A 732 18.07 9.31 6.13
C THR A 732 16.90 8.64 5.40
N ALA A 733 15.76 9.33 5.34
CA ALA A 733 14.58 8.91 4.63
C ALA A 733 13.93 10.06 3.86
N GLY A 734 13.22 9.71 2.79
CA GLY A 734 12.54 10.63 1.87
C GLY A 734 11.23 10.03 1.32
N THR A 735 10.49 10.80 0.54
CA THR A 735 9.20 10.39 -0.04
C THR A 735 9.25 10.05 -1.52
N ASP A 736 10.29 10.46 -2.22
CA ASP A 736 10.43 10.32 -3.68
C ASP A 736 11.81 9.78 -4.11
N GLY A 737 12.72 9.57 -3.16
CA GLY A 737 14.07 9.09 -3.43
C GLY A 737 15.03 10.14 -4.01
N LEU A 738 14.63 11.42 -4.07
CA LEU A 738 15.49 12.55 -4.43
C LEU A 738 15.61 13.57 -3.29
N HIS A 739 14.55 13.78 -2.52
CA HIS A 739 14.53 14.73 -1.41
C HIS A 739 14.58 14.03 -0.04
N TRP A 740 15.44 14.53 0.84
CA TRP A 740 15.86 13.82 2.04
C TRP A 740 15.65 14.64 3.32
N GLN A 741 15.29 13.94 4.40
CA GLN A 741 15.36 14.49 5.74
C GLN A 741 16.84 14.68 6.17
N PRO A 742 17.12 15.46 7.22
CA PRO A 742 18.46 15.54 7.79
C PRO A 742 19.00 14.16 8.19
N ILE A 743 20.25 13.87 7.82
CA ILE A 743 20.91 12.61 8.14
C ILE A 743 21.05 12.42 9.66
N ARG A 744 20.96 11.16 10.11
CA ARG A 744 21.08 10.79 11.53
C ARG A 744 22.08 9.66 11.69
N PRO A 745 22.91 9.66 12.76
CA PRO A 745 23.74 8.50 13.06
C PRO A 745 22.86 7.32 13.44
N TRP A 746 23.28 6.11 13.09
CA TRP A 746 22.58 4.90 13.50
C TRP A 746 22.66 4.69 15.01
N THR A 747 21.51 4.41 15.62
CA THR A 747 21.39 3.98 17.01
C THR A 747 20.61 2.67 17.11
N PHE A 748 20.74 2.02 18.25
CA PHE A 748 19.76 1.05 18.71
C PHE A 748 18.51 1.76 19.25
N ASP A 749 17.48 0.97 19.56
CA ASP A 749 16.20 1.42 20.09
C ASP A 749 16.25 1.96 21.53
N ASP A 750 17.30 1.63 22.26
CA ASP A 750 17.66 2.22 23.56
C ASP A 750 18.42 3.57 23.44
N GLY A 751 18.67 4.05 22.21
CA GLY A 751 19.39 5.30 21.93
C GLY A 751 20.91 5.18 21.95
N THR A 752 21.47 4.01 22.27
CA THR A 752 22.92 3.76 22.18
C THR A 752 23.38 3.72 20.73
N GLU A 753 24.61 4.13 20.46
CA GLU A 753 25.16 4.10 19.10
C GLU A 753 25.26 2.65 18.58
N LEU A 754 24.93 2.43 17.30
CA LEU A 754 24.99 1.11 16.67
C LEU A 754 26.40 0.51 16.68
N GLY A 755 27.43 1.35 16.58
CA GLY A 755 28.83 0.92 16.49
C GLY A 755 29.25 0.42 15.10
N SER A 756 28.39 0.56 14.09
CA SER A 756 28.76 0.40 12.68
C SER A 756 29.55 1.62 12.21
N TYR A 757 30.69 1.40 11.56
CA TYR A 757 31.57 2.45 11.06
C TYR A 757 32.51 1.92 9.98
N ASN A 758 32.93 2.81 9.07
CA ASN A 758 33.92 2.54 8.02
C ASN A 758 33.66 1.23 7.23
N THR A 759 32.39 0.91 6.99
CA THR A 759 31.91 -0.33 6.37
C THR A 759 30.62 -0.09 5.59
N GLN A 760 30.36 -0.94 4.59
CA GLN A 760 29.14 -0.88 3.78
C GLN A 760 27.92 -1.28 4.62
N GLN A 761 26.76 -0.78 4.23
CA GLN A 761 25.48 -1.07 4.89
C GLN A 761 24.43 -1.29 3.81
N HIS A 762 23.76 -2.43 3.83
CA HIS A 762 22.75 -2.77 2.83
C HIS A 762 21.41 -3.08 3.48
N TRP A 763 20.36 -2.82 2.72
CA TRP A 763 18.99 -3.06 3.12
C TRP A 763 18.52 -4.42 2.67
N VAL A 764 17.66 -5.01 3.50
CA VAL A 764 16.78 -6.11 3.15
C VAL A 764 15.36 -5.70 3.53
N ALA A 765 14.42 -5.83 2.59
CA ALA A 765 13.02 -5.47 2.81
C ALA A 765 12.10 -6.68 2.55
N HIS A 766 11.11 -6.86 3.40
CA HIS A 766 10.04 -7.85 3.27
C HIS A 766 8.71 -7.21 3.65
N ARG A 767 7.57 -7.72 3.18
CA ARG A 767 6.23 -7.16 3.46
C ARG A 767 5.95 -6.85 4.93
N GLN A 768 6.60 -7.54 5.87
CA GLN A 768 6.41 -7.37 7.31
C GLN A 768 7.49 -6.54 8.02
N GLY A 769 8.55 -6.10 7.34
CA GLY A 769 9.63 -5.34 7.97
C GLY A 769 10.75 -4.88 7.06
N LEU A 770 11.45 -3.84 7.52
CA LEU A 770 12.70 -3.34 6.96
C LEU A 770 13.86 -3.79 7.84
N TYR A 771 14.96 -4.23 7.23
CA TYR A 771 16.12 -4.77 7.94
C TYR A 771 17.41 -4.15 7.42
N LEU A 772 18.35 -3.93 8.33
CA LEU A 772 19.68 -3.44 8.04
C LEU A 772 20.68 -4.59 8.17
N CYS A 773 21.52 -4.78 7.17
CA CYS A 773 22.70 -5.63 7.21
C CYS A 773 23.94 -4.77 7.43
N TYR A 774 24.74 -5.10 8.45
CA TYR A 774 25.87 -4.27 8.90
C TYR A 774 26.89 -5.07 9.73
N THR A 775 28.07 -4.50 9.91
CA THR A 775 29.07 -4.96 10.90
C THR A 775 29.20 -3.90 11.99
N ARG A 776 29.54 -4.29 13.21
CA ARG A 776 29.75 -3.33 14.32
C ARG A 776 30.83 -3.78 15.30
N ARG A 777 31.38 -2.80 16.03
CA ARG A 777 32.19 -3.04 17.23
C ARG A 777 31.36 -3.59 18.39
N GLY A 778 32.04 -4.08 19.43
CA GLY A 778 31.39 -4.60 20.63
C GLY A 778 30.73 -5.96 20.41
N ALA A 779 31.26 -6.76 19.48
CA ALA A 779 30.86 -8.14 19.22
C ALA A 779 32.01 -9.13 19.48
N ASN A 780 32.93 -8.77 20.39
CA ASN A 780 34.15 -9.53 20.70
C ASN A 780 35.03 -9.77 19.45
N ASN A 781 35.22 -8.73 18.65
CA ASN A 781 35.78 -8.78 17.30
C ASN A 781 36.90 -7.75 17.08
N ASP A 782 37.53 -7.25 18.15
CA ASP A 782 38.57 -6.22 18.09
C ASP A 782 39.84 -6.68 17.34
N HIS A 783 40.04 -7.99 17.20
CA HIS A 783 41.10 -8.57 16.36
C HIS A 783 40.83 -8.46 14.85
N ILE A 784 39.60 -8.12 14.45
CA ILE A 784 39.23 -7.89 13.05
C ILE A 784 39.35 -6.40 12.75
N VAL A 785 40.16 -6.07 11.75
CA VAL A 785 40.33 -4.67 11.29
C VAL A 785 38.96 -4.06 10.97
N ARG A 786 38.69 -2.88 11.56
CA ARG A 786 37.42 -2.15 11.46
C ARG A 786 36.18 -2.91 11.96
N HIS A 787 36.35 -3.99 12.74
CA HIS A 787 35.26 -4.83 13.26
C HIS A 787 34.34 -5.36 12.14
N ARG A 788 34.92 -5.62 10.96
CA ARG A 788 34.21 -6.01 9.75
C ARG A 788 33.74 -7.46 9.72
N ALA A 789 33.62 -8.13 10.87
CA ALA A 789 32.99 -9.43 11.04
C ALA A 789 32.61 -9.62 12.52
N PRO A 790 31.52 -10.32 12.88
CA PRO A 790 30.57 -10.98 11.98
C PRO A 790 29.69 -9.97 11.23
N LEU A 791 29.02 -10.44 10.17
CA LEU A 791 27.96 -9.68 9.51
C LEU A 791 26.65 -9.90 10.28
N PHE A 792 25.96 -8.83 10.63
CA PHE A 792 24.68 -8.85 11.34
C PHE A 792 23.53 -8.50 10.41
N ILE A 793 22.33 -8.92 10.79
CA ILE A 793 21.05 -8.41 10.30
C ILE A 793 20.16 -8.06 11.49
N ALA A 794 19.48 -6.92 11.44
CA ALA A 794 18.51 -6.53 12.46
C ALA A 794 17.36 -5.72 11.83
N ARG A 795 16.19 -5.77 12.46
CA ARG A 795 15.03 -4.98 12.03
C ARG A 795 15.23 -3.50 12.34
N VAL A 796 14.73 -2.65 11.46
CA VAL A 796 14.73 -1.19 11.61
C VAL A 796 13.31 -0.71 11.85
N ASP A 797 13.15 0.26 12.76
CA ASP A 797 11.93 1.07 12.85
C ASP A 797 11.98 2.12 11.72
N PRO A 798 11.11 2.04 10.70
CA PRO A 798 11.13 2.97 9.57
C PRO A 798 10.71 4.39 9.95
N GLU A 799 10.03 4.59 11.08
CA GLU A 799 9.62 5.91 11.55
C GLU A 799 10.72 6.57 12.37
N LYS A 800 11.33 5.81 13.30
CA LYS A 800 12.36 6.34 14.20
C LYS A 800 13.77 6.30 13.62
N LEU A 801 14.01 5.50 12.59
CA LEU A 801 15.31 5.30 11.95
C LEU A 801 16.38 4.77 12.93
N HIS A 802 16.00 3.78 13.74
CA HIS A 802 16.92 3.06 14.62
C HIS A 802 16.80 1.55 14.44
N VAL A 803 17.84 0.83 14.88
CA VAL A 803 17.89 -0.63 14.84
C VAL A 803 17.26 -1.20 16.11
N LEU A 804 16.38 -2.19 15.97
CA LEU A 804 15.78 -2.89 17.12
C LEU A 804 16.77 -3.91 17.68
N ARG A 805 17.39 -3.60 18.82
CA ARG A 805 18.47 -4.41 19.42
C ARG A 805 18.10 -5.87 19.61
N ALA A 806 16.88 -6.13 20.08
CA ALA A 806 16.39 -7.48 20.36
C ALA A 806 16.25 -8.38 19.11
N THR A 807 16.32 -7.79 17.90
CA THR A 807 16.17 -8.52 16.63
C THR A 807 17.50 -8.83 15.92
N GLU A 808 18.61 -8.32 16.46
CA GLU A 808 19.94 -8.51 15.88
C GLU A 808 20.32 -9.99 15.87
N GLN A 809 20.69 -10.50 14.69
CA GLN A 809 21.14 -11.87 14.48
C GLN A 809 22.43 -11.86 13.66
N VAL A 810 23.30 -12.83 13.92
CA VAL A 810 24.48 -13.07 13.08
C VAL A 810 24.02 -13.67 11.76
N LEU A 811 24.32 -12.95 10.67
CA LEU A 811 24.01 -13.34 9.30
C LEU A 811 25.13 -14.20 8.70
N ILE A 812 26.39 -13.77 8.84
CA ILE A 812 27.59 -14.54 8.47
C ILE A 812 28.56 -14.49 9.66
N PRO A 813 29.07 -15.63 10.15
CA PRO A 813 29.91 -15.69 11.33
C PRO A 813 31.30 -15.11 11.10
N GLU A 814 31.95 -14.69 12.18
CA GLU A 814 33.35 -14.30 12.19
C GLU A 814 34.26 -15.55 12.22
N ARG A 815 35.16 -15.67 11.25
CA ARG A 815 36.11 -16.80 11.13
C ARG A 815 37.58 -16.35 11.08
N GLY A 816 37.88 -15.12 11.52
CA GLY A 816 39.22 -14.52 11.54
C GLY A 816 39.56 -13.62 10.36
N ALA A 817 38.68 -13.52 9.37
CA ALA A 817 38.85 -12.65 8.22
C ALA A 817 37.85 -11.49 8.25
N MET A 818 38.20 -10.37 7.62
CA MET A 818 37.23 -9.30 7.38
C MET A 818 36.15 -9.78 6.39
N LEU A 819 34.92 -9.38 6.67
CA LEU A 819 33.79 -9.35 5.75
C LEU A 819 33.53 -7.86 5.40
N GLY A 820 32.32 -7.49 4.99
CA GLY A 820 31.90 -6.10 4.90
C GLY A 820 31.95 -5.49 3.49
N ASN A 821 32.15 -6.30 2.44
CA ASN A 821 31.99 -5.87 1.05
C ASN A 821 30.91 -6.73 0.36
N PHE A 822 29.81 -6.90 1.10
CA PHE A 822 28.69 -7.77 0.78
C PHE A 822 27.72 -7.12 -0.22
N GLY A 823 26.82 -7.94 -0.74
CA GLY A 823 25.61 -7.51 -1.45
C GLY A 823 24.36 -8.07 -0.78
N ALA A 824 23.23 -7.39 -0.97
CA ALA A 824 21.93 -7.87 -0.52
C ALA A 824 20.92 -7.74 -1.66
N ALA A 825 20.19 -8.81 -1.94
CA ALA A 825 19.19 -8.86 -3.00
C ALA A 825 17.95 -9.64 -2.55
N ALA A 826 16.77 -9.12 -2.91
CA ALA A 826 15.53 -9.90 -2.82
C ALA A 826 15.56 -10.97 -3.91
N ILE A 827 15.22 -12.21 -3.55
CA ILE A 827 15.18 -13.32 -4.51
C ILE A 827 13.75 -13.56 -4.97
N ASP A 828 12.84 -13.62 -4.01
CA ASP A 828 11.40 -13.67 -4.23
C ASP A 828 10.67 -13.00 -3.05
N THR A 829 9.36 -13.24 -2.94
CA THR A 829 8.52 -12.66 -1.88
C THR A 829 8.76 -13.25 -0.48
N HIS A 830 9.52 -14.34 -0.37
CA HIS A 830 9.75 -15.13 0.83
C HIS A 830 11.23 -15.23 1.22
N GLU A 831 12.14 -15.01 0.28
CA GLU A 831 13.58 -15.21 0.46
C GLU A 831 14.39 -14.00 -0.04
N ALA A 832 15.38 -13.61 0.77
CA ALA A 832 16.42 -12.65 0.38
C ALA A 832 17.80 -13.28 0.57
N TRP A 833 18.76 -12.91 -0.27
CA TRP A 833 20.13 -13.39 -0.20
C TRP A 833 21.08 -12.26 0.17
N VAL A 834 21.99 -12.55 1.08
CA VAL A 834 23.13 -11.70 1.40
C VAL A 834 24.41 -12.47 1.15
N THR A 835 25.29 -11.91 0.34
CA THR A 835 26.51 -12.56 -0.14
C THR A 835 27.73 -11.77 0.27
N ASP A 836 28.77 -12.45 0.76
CA ASP A 836 30.06 -11.82 1.08
C ASP A 836 31.21 -12.79 0.82
N ALA A 837 32.44 -12.30 0.76
CA ALA A 837 33.63 -13.14 0.62
C ALA A 837 34.63 -12.81 1.72
N GLU A 838 35.28 -13.84 2.26
CA GLU A 838 36.32 -13.67 3.26
C GLU A 838 37.53 -12.95 2.66
N TYR A 839 37.88 -11.79 3.21
CA TYR A 839 39.13 -11.12 2.86
C TYR A 839 40.30 -11.85 3.53
N TYR A 840 40.75 -12.91 2.88
CA TYR A 840 41.85 -13.73 3.34
C TYR A 840 42.61 -14.34 2.16
N MET A 841 43.88 -13.99 2.04
CA MET A 841 44.82 -14.58 1.07
C MET A 841 45.80 -15.46 1.82
N GLY A 842 46.13 -16.60 1.24
CA GLY A 842 47.02 -17.57 1.87
C GLY A 842 46.94 -18.92 1.19
N THR A 843 47.76 -19.85 1.67
CA THR A 843 47.79 -21.25 1.21
C THR A 843 47.22 -22.21 2.25
N GLN A 844 46.91 -21.72 3.45
CA GLN A 844 46.36 -22.49 4.57
C GLN A 844 45.21 -21.71 5.22
N PRO A 845 44.19 -22.36 5.79
CA PRO A 845 43.12 -21.69 6.52
C PRO A 845 43.63 -20.89 7.73
N HIS A 846 42.96 -19.80 8.05
CA HIS A 846 43.20 -19.03 9.27
C HIS A 846 42.85 -19.88 10.51
N PRO A 847 43.56 -19.75 11.65
CA PRO A 847 43.28 -20.54 12.86
C PRO A 847 41.85 -20.44 13.40
N ARG A 848 41.13 -19.35 13.08
CA ARG A 848 39.70 -19.14 13.43
C ARG A 848 38.72 -19.66 12.37
N GLY A 849 39.21 -20.25 11.30
CA GLY A 849 38.43 -21.00 10.32
C GLY A 849 38.39 -20.41 8.91
N ALA A 850 38.70 -19.12 8.69
CA ALA A 850 38.58 -18.51 7.36
C ALA A 850 39.44 -19.26 6.33
N ASP A 851 38.85 -19.58 5.19
CA ASP A 851 39.39 -20.50 4.19
C ASP A 851 39.08 -20.02 2.76
N GLY A 852 38.93 -18.71 2.59
CA GLY A 852 38.64 -18.09 1.29
C GLY A 852 37.23 -18.42 0.82
N THR A 853 36.29 -18.56 1.76
CA THR A 853 34.90 -18.85 1.44
C THR A 853 34.18 -17.63 0.87
N VAL A 854 33.43 -17.85 -0.21
CA VAL A 854 32.37 -16.98 -0.70
C VAL A 854 31.05 -17.49 -0.13
N TRP A 855 30.45 -16.68 0.73
CA TRP A 855 29.25 -16.97 1.49
C TRP A 855 27.99 -16.54 0.75
N LEU A 856 26.93 -17.35 0.95
CA LEU A 856 25.54 -17.01 0.67
C LEU A 856 24.72 -17.24 1.95
N ALA A 857 24.24 -16.16 2.56
CA ALA A 857 23.26 -16.23 3.64
C ALA A 857 21.85 -16.07 3.06
N ARG A 858 21.06 -17.14 3.12
CA ARG A 858 19.64 -17.13 2.79
C ARG A 858 18.84 -16.71 3.99
N ILE A 859 18.00 -15.70 3.79
CA ILE A 859 17.09 -15.18 4.79
C ILE A 859 15.69 -15.57 4.35
N ARG A 860 15.04 -16.47 5.08
CA ARG A 860 13.64 -16.79 4.89
C ARG A 860 12.81 -16.05 5.93
N PHE A 861 11.79 -15.35 5.43
CA PHE A 861 10.86 -14.65 6.29
C PHE A 861 9.78 -15.63 6.75
N PRO A 862 9.55 -15.78 8.07
CA PRO A 862 8.51 -16.68 8.57
C PRO A 862 7.17 -16.38 7.90
N SER A 863 6.51 -17.41 7.38
CA SER A 863 5.13 -17.31 6.93
C SER A 863 4.32 -16.78 8.11
N GLY A 864 3.66 -15.63 7.95
CA GLY A 864 2.75 -15.10 8.98
C GLY A 864 1.72 -16.18 9.29
N SER A 865 1.80 -16.74 10.50
CA SER A 865 0.83 -17.67 11.07
C SER A 865 -0.44 -16.95 11.46
#